data_AF-A0A9P1MIU4-F1
#
_entry.id   AF-A0A9P1MIU4-F1
#
_cell.length_a   1.000
_cell.length_b   1.000
_cell.length_c   1.000
_cell.angle_alpha   90.00
_cell.angle_beta   90.00
_cell.angle_gamma   90.00
#
_symmetry.space_group_name_H-M   'P 1'
#
loop_
_entity.id
_entity.type
_entity.pdbx_description
1 polymer ?
#
loop_
_entity_poly.entity_id
_entity_poly.type
_entity_poly.pdbx_seq_one_letter_code
_entity_poly.pdbx_strand_id
1 'polypeptide(L)'
;MILDESKIQEGVERKMKELLDSATVSQLNPNTPIQRYYRSILEVHKAALDSLKVGELKKAFVLLVRFCSLVVEKLPKHPQNASFRGEEKGLVDELLKSSLSKAEEIKTLVKQNLYSEVRREENDRIANESIPSQEHELDLTNCSLPVNPTAPVITTQETSEAWKNQSENHYSLTIASDIIDKFTAASYGNTQRNVETCGVLCGKKMNSNYLITHVILPPQVGTSDSCCAEDEMGLFNIQKENNLLTLGWIHTHPTQTAFLSSVDLHTHYGYQSSMDSAIAIVVAPTHQNGIFSLTPEGMKIVGECAERGFHVHSEELGPLFVEAQHVNYSNEHNTEICDLRYQLVYYNSYPDIAVQRFSPQELPSYTCPFVNKKSRLIPSPVSNNATENRILVLLESSSSKNGKLILQLLNSKRVQYKVELFGKNIPALTTALHGRFSLVIIENYYKYLNLPKWNRQIVDKYCSEYHVPIVAFISSRTNDTFERARIKGSRVYLRQNQKIFSVRVEQSKIHRVLRIGATRYAETAKNWVLFEKSDNLEIVVSATDSKNRSLAAVIWEKNADDGVERVLFGHNLTDWVIKTTFHDVLWHFSAFDSRSSLTRFVQVDIDDIFVGARGTRMVEDDVKKLVQSQEILRKHIHNFTYTLGFSGSYYKNGDDLEDRGDELLIKLAKHFIWFPHMWRHNHAHEYNGSYLYSTMVLNKLFAEDMRLPVLFPYAIAPQHDGIYPVHTELFDAWRQVWNVEVTATEEYPHFKPASDRRGFIHRNISVLPRQTCGLYTHTQFFHSYPDGFRKLVNLIEGGELYSTVLLNDISIFMTHQQNFAHDRLAIYTFHNLVLFIECWTNLNLRWQDPITSARTYFELHPNEKTPIWNNPCTDLRHRSIIPPSLNCSNITLPNVVIVGPQKTGSTALSSFLTLHPNVSTNPVIPDSFEELQFFGGVNYNEGIQWYINKFTPAKVVFEKSATYFDNPEAAKQLSSLLPDAKVVVILYNPTLRAYSWYQHMIAHNDSATLSAGSLENILDGQTILLRKIRQRYISGGRYTHHLDRWLEYFPLSQLLLVDGEELRDHPVKVVEELSTTLGLPSFEYNKKIRFSPSKKFFCRITEGKTKCLGGSKGRSYEPINSSLENKLNMLFKPDNLSLQRFLTKNKLPVPQWLSQVLDEP
;
A
#
# COMPACT_ATOMS: atom_id res chain seq x y z
N MET A 1 51.89 18.84 43.45
CA MET A 1 52.23 18.64 42.02
C MET A 1 51.13 19.22 41.17
N ILE A 2 51.47 19.96 40.12
CA ILE A 2 50.48 20.47 39.15
C ILE A 2 50.09 19.28 38.28
N LEU A 3 48.78 18.99 38.16
CA LEU A 3 48.27 17.92 37.30
C LEU A 3 48.75 18.17 35.87
N ASP A 4 49.40 17.16 35.28
CA ASP A 4 49.80 17.21 33.87
C ASP A 4 48.55 16.99 33.01
N GLU A 5 47.97 18.09 32.54
CA GLU A 5 46.81 18.11 31.65
C GLU A 5 47.02 17.26 30.39
N SER A 6 48.27 17.10 29.93
CA SER A 6 48.59 16.24 28.78
C SER A 6 48.31 14.77 29.07
N LYS A 7 48.64 14.29 30.29
CA LYS A 7 48.40 12.90 30.70
C LYS A 7 46.92 12.59 30.91
N ILE A 8 46.16 13.55 31.45
CA ILE A 8 44.71 13.41 31.62
C ILE A 8 44.06 13.29 30.23
N GLN A 9 44.47 14.15 29.29
CA GLN A 9 43.93 14.12 27.93
C GLN A 9 44.28 12.81 27.20
N GLU A 10 45.51 12.31 27.31
CA GLU A 10 45.90 11.00 26.76
C GLU A 10 45.11 9.83 27.39
N GLY A 11 44.84 9.88 28.69
CA GLY A 11 44.02 8.88 29.39
C GLY A 11 42.57 8.87 28.92
N VAL A 12 41.98 10.05 28.68
CA VAL A 12 40.64 10.20 28.11
C VAL A 12 40.58 9.66 26.69
N GLU A 13 41.57 9.98 25.86
CA GLU A 13 41.63 9.48 24.48
C GLU A 13 41.77 7.96 24.42
N ARG A 14 42.57 7.37 25.31
CA ARG A 14 42.71 5.90 25.43
C ARG A 14 41.39 5.22 25.80
N LYS A 15 40.72 5.67 26.87
CA LYS A 15 39.42 5.11 27.29
C LYS A 15 38.32 5.35 26.24
N MET A 16 38.38 6.46 25.52
CA MET A 16 37.46 6.72 24.41
C MET A 16 37.68 5.76 23.24
N LYS A 17 38.95 5.42 22.95
CA LYS A 17 39.30 4.43 21.93
C LYS A 17 38.82 3.03 22.32
N GLU A 18 39.00 2.62 23.58
CA GLU A 18 38.49 1.33 24.09
C GLU A 18 36.96 1.22 23.95
N LEU A 19 36.22 2.30 24.22
CA LEU A 19 34.77 2.33 24.01
C LEU A 19 34.40 2.19 22.52
N LEU A 20 35.13 2.84 21.61
CA LEU A 20 34.91 2.72 20.17
C LEU A 20 35.24 1.31 19.66
N ASP A 21 36.33 0.73 20.14
CA ASP A 21 36.75 -0.63 19.79
C ASP A 21 35.68 -1.64 20.25
N SER A 22 35.10 -1.47 21.44
CA SER A 22 33.99 -2.29 21.95
C SER A 22 32.68 -2.16 21.14
N ALA A 23 32.50 -1.06 20.40
CA ALA A 23 31.34 -0.86 19.53
C ALA A 23 31.46 -1.61 18.19
N THR A 24 32.65 -2.09 17.85
CA THR A 24 32.97 -2.73 16.57
C THR A 24 32.32 -4.11 16.45
N VAL A 25 31.68 -4.40 15.32
CA VAL A 25 31.05 -5.69 15.03
C VAL A 25 31.80 -6.42 13.92
N SER A 26 31.96 -7.75 14.07
CA SER A 26 32.51 -8.67 13.06
C SER A 26 31.64 -8.72 11.79
N GLN A 27 32.06 -9.48 10.76
CA GLN A 27 31.31 -9.55 9.49
C GLN A 27 29.94 -10.22 9.68
N LEU A 28 28.91 -9.73 8.98
CA LEU A 28 27.59 -10.36 8.98
C LEU A 28 27.66 -11.70 8.24
N ASN A 29 27.08 -12.76 8.81
CA ASN A 29 26.97 -14.06 8.14
C ASN A 29 26.05 -13.93 6.91
N PRO A 30 26.54 -14.20 5.68
CA PRO A 30 25.77 -14.03 4.44
C PRO A 30 24.63 -15.03 4.26
N ASN A 31 24.59 -16.10 5.06
CA ASN A 31 23.55 -17.14 5.00
C ASN A 31 22.34 -16.80 5.88
N THR A 32 22.44 -15.85 6.81
CA THR A 32 21.30 -15.40 7.63
C THR A 32 20.44 -14.42 6.82
N PRO A 33 19.11 -14.58 6.76
CA PRO A 33 18.23 -13.65 6.05
C PRO A 33 18.44 -12.19 6.50
N ILE A 34 18.61 -11.28 5.55
CA ILE A 34 19.00 -9.89 5.87
C ILE A 34 17.94 -9.14 6.71
N GLN A 35 16.68 -9.56 6.60
CA GLN A 35 15.58 -9.02 7.40
C GLN A 35 15.85 -9.15 8.91
N ARG A 36 16.46 -10.27 9.35
CA ARG A 36 16.81 -10.48 10.76
C ARG A 36 17.80 -9.42 11.25
N TYR A 37 18.82 -9.09 10.45
CA TYR A 37 19.78 -8.03 10.79
C TYR A 37 19.13 -6.65 10.91
N TYR A 38 18.22 -6.29 9.99
CA TYR A 38 17.49 -5.02 10.08
C TYR A 38 16.65 -4.91 11.37
N ARG A 39 16.08 -6.02 11.86
CA ARG A 39 15.33 -6.07 13.12
C ARG A 39 16.24 -6.00 14.35
N SER A 40 17.32 -6.77 14.39
CA SER A 40 18.32 -6.69 15.47
C SER A 40 18.91 -5.28 15.59
N ILE A 41 19.11 -4.59 14.47
CA ILE A 41 19.58 -3.20 14.45
C ILE A 41 18.56 -2.24 15.09
N LEU A 42 17.27 -2.43 14.85
CA LEU A 42 16.21 -1.63 15.51
C LEU A 42 16.18 -1.89 17.02
N GLU A 43 16.45 -3.12 17.46
CA GLU A 43 16.56 -3.47 18.88
C GLU A 43 17.78 -2.82 19.55
N VAL A 44 18.95 -2.84 18.89
CA VAL A 44 20.16 -2.14 19.35
C VAL A 44 19.89 -0.64 19.52
N HIS A 45 19.20 -0.01 18.57
CA HIS A 45 18.80 1.39 18.67
C HIS A 45 17.87 1.65 19.86
N LYS A 46 16.89 0.78 20.08
CA LYS A 46 15.96 0.87 21.23
C LYS A 46 16.70 0.74 22.56
N ALA A 47 17.60 -0.25 22.68
CA ALA A 47 18.43 -0.44 23.87
C ALA A 47 19.32 0.79 24.14
N ALA A 48 19.80 1.46 23.10
CA ALA A 48 20.57 2.69 23.23
C ALA A 48 19.73 3.85 23.79
N LEU A 49 18.50 4.02 23.29
CA LEU A 49 17.56 5.03 23.80
C LEU A 49 17.13 4.77 25.25
N ASP A 50 16.95 3.50 25.64
CA ASP A 50 16.60 3.17 27.01
C ASP A 50 17.79 3.38 27.96
N SER A 51 19.02 3.09 27.52
CA SER A 51 20.24 3.42 28.27
C SER A 51 20.38 4.94 28.50
N LEU A 52 19.94 5.77 27.54
CA LEU A 52 19.89 7.23 27.70
C LEU A 52 18.89 7.68 28.76
N LYS A 53 17.71 7.06 28.83
CA LYS A 53 16.69 7.42 29.82
C LYS A 53 17.14 7.13 31.25
N VAL A 54 17.94 6.07 31.43
CA VAL A 54 18.49 5.65 32.73
C VAL A 54 19.79 6.40 33.08
N GLY A 55 20.35 7.20 32.15
CA GLY A 55 21.54 8.02 32.39
C GLY A 55 22.87 7.30 32.16
N GLU A 56 22.87 6.08 31.58
CA GLU A 56 24.08 5.32 31.26
C GLU A 56 24.73 5.82 29.96
N LEU A 57 25.38 6.98 30.02
CA LEU A 57 25.90 7.70 28.85
C LEU A 57 26.94 6.91 28.03
N LYS A 58 27.86 6.19 28.69
CA LYS A 58 28.90 5.38 28.00
C LYS A 58 28.28 4.24 27.19
N LYS A 59 27.31 3.52 27.78
CA LYS A 59 26.62 2.40 27.14
C LYS A 59 25.73 2.85 25.99
N ALA A 60 24.99 3.94 26.19
CA ALA A 60 24.21 4.58 25.15
C ALA A 60 25.08 4.98 23.94
N PHE A 61 26.26 5.53 24.21
CA PHE A 61 27.22 5.90 23.16
C PHE A 61 27.70 4.69 22.36
N VAL A 62 28.15 3.62 23.03
CA VAL A 62 28.60 2.38 22.37
C VAL A 62 27.51 1.77 21.50
N LEU A 63 26.27 1.67 22.00
CA LEU A 63 25.15 1.09 21.25
C LEU A 63 24.72 1.94 20.05
N LEU A 64 24.74 3.28 20.17
CA LEU A 64 24.45 4.17 19.03
C LEU A 64 25.52 4.10 17.95
N VAL A 65 26.80 4.05 18.33
CA VAL A 65 27.91 3.88 17.37
C VAL A 65 27.82 2.51 16.70
N ARG A 66 27.51 1.45 17.45
CA ARG A 66 27.28 0.10 16.94
C ARG A 66 26.13 0.06 15.93
N PHE A 67 25.01 0.71 16.25
CA PHE A 67 23.88 0.88 15.32
C PHE A 67 24.34 1.57 14.02
N CYS A 68 25.05 2.70 14.12
CA CYS A 68 25.48 3.45 12.94
C CYS A 68 26.47 2.65 12.06
N SER A 69 27.44 1.96 12.66
CA SER A 69 28.40 1.12 11.90
C SER A 69 27.71 -0.07 11.21
N LEU A 70 26.77 -0.74 11.89
CA LEU A 70 26.00 -1.84 11.29
C LEU A 70 25.23 -1.39 10.05
N VAL A 71 24.61 -0.20 10.09
CA VAL A 71 23.79 0.34 9.01
C VAL A 71 24.63 0.89 7.86
N VAL A 72 25.70 1.63 8.15
CA VAL A 72 26.49 2.34 7.14
C VAL A 72 27.56 1.45 6.52
N GLU A 73 28.16 0.54 7.29
CA GLU A 73 29.37 -0.18 6.85
C GLU A 73 29.12 -1.67 6.59
N LYS A 74 28.27 -2.32 7.40
CA LYS A 74 28.12 -3.78 7.39
C LYS A 74 26.95 -4.25 6.53
N LEU A 75 25.75 -3.69 6.71
CA LEU A 75 24.57 -4.02 5.92
C LEU A 75 24.74 -3.85 4.40
N PRO A 76 25.40 -2.78 3.89
CA PRO A 76 25.69 -2.62 2.46
C PRO A 76 26.46 -3.77 1.82
N LYS A 77 27.24 -4.52 2.61
CA LYS A 77 28.06 -5.64 2.14
C LYS A 77 27.31 -6.98 2.13
N HIS A 78 26.09 -7.05 2.68
CA HIS A 78 25.30 -8.28 2.71
C HIS A 78 24.69 -8.60 1.32
N PRO A 79 24.79 -9.84 0.80
CA PRO A 79 24.36 -10.19 -0.58
C PRO A 79 22.90 -9.84 -0.90
N GLN A 80 22.01 -9.98 0.08
CA GLN A 80 20.58 -9.72 -0.07
C GLN A 80 20.19 -8.23 0.08
N ASN A 81 21.13 -7.31 0.37
CA ASN A 81 20.77 -5.93 0.70
C ASN A 81 20.25 -5.13 -0.50
N ALA A 82 20.80 -5.36 -1.69
CA ALA A 82 20.36 -4.67 -2.90
C ALA A 82 18.89 -5.01 -3.28
N SER A 83 18.45 -6.23 -2.98
CA SER A 83 17.12 -6.75 -3.27
C SER A 83 16.11 -6.59 -2.13
N PHE A 84 16.55 -6.31 -0.90
CA PHE A 84 15.67 -6.21 0.26
C PHE A 84 14.91 -4.87 0.31
N ARG A 85 13.58 -4.96 0.44
CA ARG A 85 12.62 -3.84 0.44
C ARG A 85 11.63 -3.89 1.63
N GLY A 86 12.03 -4.48 2.77
CA GLY A 86 11.19 -4.53 3.96
C GLY A 86 10.95 -3.16 4.61
N GLU A 87 9.84 -3.01 5.33
CA GLU A 87 9.49 -1.78 6.07
C GLU A 87 10.57 -1.40 7.10
N GLU A 88 11.24 -2.41 7.67
CA GLU A 88 12.32 -2.24 8.65
C GLU A 88 13.50 -1.46 8.06
N LYS A 89 13.78 -1.62 6.76
CA LYS A 89 14.84 -0.87 6.07
C LYS A 89 14.52 0.61 6.00
N GLY A 90 13.27 0.96 5.68
CA GLY A 90 12.82 2.36 5.66
C GLY A 90 12.90 3.02 7.03
N LEU A 91 12.51 2.30 8.09
CA LEU A 91 12.61 2.75 9.47
C LEU A 91 14.07 2.96 9.91
N VAL A 92 14.96 2.01 9.60
CA VAL A 92 16.39 2.13 9.91
C VAL A 92 17.02 3.31 9.18
N ASP A 93 16.68 3.53 7.90
CA ASP A 93 17.18 4.66 7.10
C ASP A 93 16.70 6.03 7.65
N GLU A 94 15.47 6.09 8.17
CA GLU A 94 14.92 7.29 8.84
C GLU A 94 15.63 7.57 10.17
N LEU A 95 15.87 6.52 10.97
CA LEU A 95 16.51 6.60 12.28
C LEU A 95 18.02 6.88 12.21
N LEU A 96 18.67 6.56 11.09
CA LEU A 96 20.12 6.76 10.92
C LEU A 96 20.54 8.24 11.11
N LYS A 97 19.81 9.18 10.49
CA LYS A 97 20.15 10.60 10.55
C LYS A 97 20.04 11.17 11.97
N SER A 98 18.99 10.78 12.69
CA SER A 98 18.80 11.23 14.08
C SER A 98 19.80 10.57 15.03
N SER A 99 20.12 9.28 14.81
CA SER A 99 21.09 8.53 15.62
C SER A 99 22.52 9.04 15.48
N LEU A 100 22.96 9.38 14.27
CA LEU A 100 24.29 9.97 14.02
C LEU A 100 24.44 11.32 14.75
N SER A 101 23.43 12.19 14.65
CA SER A 101 23.44 13.47 15.36
C SER A 101 23.49 13.29 16.88
N LYS A 102 22.76 12.29 17.39
CA LYS A 102 22.66 12.03 18.82
C LYS A 102 23.93 11.37 19.37
N ALA A 103 24.58 10.50 18.59
CA ALA A 103 25.85 9.91 18.95
C ALA A 103 26.95 10.97 19.13
N GLU A 104 27.03 11.98 18.24
CA GLU A 104 27.99 13.08 18.38
C GLU A 104 27.69 14.00 19.57
N GLU A 105 26.41 14.24 19.89
CA GLU A 105 26.02 14.97 21.10
C GLU A 105 26.49 14.23 22.37
N ILE A 106 26.20 12.93 22.47
CA ILE A 106 26.55 12.10 23.62
C ILE A 106 28.07 11.92 23.73
N LYS A 107 28.79 11.83 22.62
CA LYS A 107 30.26 11.74 22.57
C LYS A 107 30.92 12.86 23.38
N THR A 108 30.39 14.07 23.29
CA THR A 108 30.92 15.25 24.00
C THR A 108 30.70 15.11 25.50
N LEU A 109 29.52 14.64 25.92
CA LEU A 109 29.18 14.39 27.32
C LEU A 109 30.00 13.22 27.91
N VAL A 110 30.22 12.16 27.15
CA VAL A 110 31.05 11.01 27.55
C VAL A 110 32.50 11.44 27.72
N LYS A 111 33.05 12.25 26.81
CA LYS A 111 34.41 12.81 26.97
C LYS A 111 34.56 13.65 28.23
N GLN A 112 33.57 14.49 28.56
CA GLN A 112 33.58 15.27 29.79
C GLN A 112 33.51 14.38 31.04
N ASN A 113 32.67 13.33 31.00
CA ASN A 113 32.57 12.36 32.08
C ASN A 113 33.89 11.60 32.30
N LEU A 114 34.49 11.07 31.22
CA LEU A 114 35.78 10.40 31.24
C LEU A 114 36.90 11.33 31.73
N TYR A 115 36.91 12.59 31.34
CA TYR A 115 37.88 13.57 31.81
C TYR A 115 37.79 13.78 33.32
N SER A 116 36.57 13.83 33.88
CA SER A 116 36.38 13.91 35.34
C SER A 116 36.80 12.63 36.09
N GLU A 117 36.70 11.47 35.45
CA GLU A 117 37.13 10.19 36.02
C GLU A 117 38.64 10.03 35.97
N VAL A 118 39.28 10.26 34.83
CA VAL A 118 40.74 10.17 34.68
C VAL A 118 41.44 11.19 35.57
N ARG A 119 40.87 12.40 35.70
CA ARG A 119 41.38 13.41 36.64
C ARG A 119 41.25 12.98 38.10
N ARG A 120 40.20 12.24 38.47
CA ARG A 120 40.05 11.66 39.82
C ARG A 120 41.07 10.54 40.03
N GLU A 121 41.20 9.62 39.09
CA GLU A 121 42.19 8.53 39.16
C GLU A 121 43.63 9.05 39.26
N GLU A 122 43.97 10.13 38.54
CA GLU A 122 45.30 10.74 38.63
C GLU A 122 45.50 11.49 39.96
N ASN A 123 44.45 12.15 40.48
CA ASN A 123 44.48 12.74 41.82
C ASN A 123 44.66 11.66 42.91
N ASP A 124 43.99 10.52 42.78
CA ASP A 124 44.09 9.40 43.72
C ASP A 124 45.46 8.71 43.62
N ARG A 125 46.05 8.62 42.41
CA ARG A 125 47.45 8.18 42.24
C ARG A 125 48.44 9.12 42.92
N ILE A 126 48.29 10.44 42.74
CA ILE A 126 49.14 11.43 43.40
C ILE A 126 48.96 11.39 44.93
N ALA A 127 47.73 11.15 45.41
CA ALA A 127 47.45 10.96 46.84
C ALA A 127 48.11 9.68 47.40
N ASN A 128 48.13 8.59 46.63
CA ASN A 128 48.74 7.32 47.03
C ASN A 128 50.28 7.32 46.91
N GLU A 129 50.87 8.14 46.04
CA GLU A 129 52.33 8.39 46.00
C GLU A 129 52.82 9.24 47.19
N SER A 130 51.92 9.76 48.03
CA SER A 130 52.21 10.63 49.18
C SER A 130 52.27 9.91 50.53
N ILE A 131 52.25 8.57 50.57
CA ILE A 131 52.24 7.79 51.82
C ILE A 131 53.51 6.91 51.89
N PRO A 132 54.41 7.10 52.87
CA PRO A 132 55.60 6.27 53.03
C PRO A 132 55.27 4.91 53.65
N SER A 133 55.99 3.91 53.16
CA SER A 133 56.00 2.50 53.52
C SER A 133 56.33 2.21 55.00
N GLN A 134 55.68 1.20 55.57
CA GLN A 134 56.25 0.36 56.62
C GLN A 134 56.02 -1.12 56.29
N GLU A 135 57.11 -1.87 56.42
CA GLU A 135 57.36 -3.26 56.05
C GLU A 135 56.66 -4.26 56.97
N HIS A 136 56.41 -5.47 56.46
CA HIS A 136 56.72 -6.68 57.20
C HIS A 136 57.07 -7.83 56.24
N GLU A 137 58.30 -8.33 56.40
CA GLU A 137 58.91 -9.51 55.78
C GLU A 137 58.15 -10.81 56.08
N LEU A 138 58.21 -11.79 55.15
CA LEU A 138 58.77 -13.13 55.39
C LEU A 138 58.74 -13.99 54.12
N ASP A 139 59.85 -13.92 53.40
CA ASP A 139 60.76 -14.97 52.92
C ASP A 139 60.34 -16.45 52.69
N LEU A 140 61.02 -17.02 51.67
CA LEU A 140 61.45 -18.42 51.43
C LEU A 140 60.64 -19.41 50.55
N THR A 141 61.13 -19.47 49.28
CA THR A 141 61.71 -20.65 48.58
C THR A 141 60.87 -21.66 47.77
N ASN A 142 61.28 -21.73 46.49
CA ASN A 142 61.24 -22.82 45.51
C ASN A 142 61.40 -24.25 46.08
N CYS A 143 60.78 -25.27 45.42
CA CYS A 143 61.50 -26.19 44.51
C CYS A 143 60.68 -27.38 43.95
N SER A 144 60.90 -27.65 42.66
CA SER A 144 60.97 -28.95 41.94
C SER A 144 59.73 -29.78 41.55
N LEU A 145 59.60 -29.97 40.23
CA LEU A 145 59.12 -31.14 39.46
C LEU A 145 60.05 -32.37 39.67
N PRO A 146 59.82 -33.63 39.16
CA PRO A 146 58.87 -34.12 38.13
C PRO A 146 58.26 -35.54 38.36
N VAL A 147 57.53 -36.04 37.34
CA VAL A 147 57.48 -37.44 36.79
C VAL A 147 56.07 -38.06 36.65
N ASN A 148 55.62 -38.22 35.39
CA ASN A 148 54.59 -39.14 34.87
C ASN A 148 55.15 -40.60 34.83
N PRO A 149 54.37 -41.72 34.77
CA PRO A 149 53.09 -41.87 34.05
C PRO A 149 52.05 -42.85 34.66
N THR A 150 50.76 -42.71 34.29
CA THR A 150 49.81 -43.74 33.77
C THR A 150 48.37 -43.26 33.89
N ALA A 151 47.57 -43.48 32.84
CA ALA A 151 46.12 -43.23 32.80
C ALA A 151 45.39 -44.06 33.86
N PRO A 152 44.23 -43.66 34.45
CA PRO A 152 43.00 -43.22 33.73
C PRO A 152 42.07 -42.21 34.48
N VAL A 153 40.93 -41.89 33.86
CA VAL A 153 39.70 -41.27 34.44
C VAL A 153 39.80 -39.80 34.86
N ILE A 154 39.04 -38.90 34.21
CA ILE A 154 38.81 -37.53 34.72
C ILE A 154 37.32 -37.25 34.85
N THR A 155 36.94 -37.20 36.12
CA THR A 155 35.79 -36.58 36.76
C THR A 155 35.74 -35.07 36.55
N THR A 156 34.53 -34.54 36.42
CA THR A 156 34.12 -33.18 36.04
C THR A 156 34.33 -32.10 37.11
N GLN A 157 35.52 -31.95 37.69
CA GLN A 157 35.70 -30.96 38.78
C GLN A 157 36.80 -29.89 38.64
N GLU A 158 37.65 -29.88 37.60
CA GLU A 158 38.76 -28.90 37.54
C GLU A 158 38.65 -27.79 36.49
N THR A 159 37.59 -27.72 35.68
CA THR A 159 37.38 -26.58 34.75
C THR A 159 36.65 -25.38 35.38
N SER A 160 36.17 -25.51 36.63
CA SER A 160 35.34 -24.50 37.29
C SER A 160 36.09 -23.27 37.82
N GLU A 161 37.39 -23.36 38.11
CA GLU A 161 38.09 -22.26 38.81
C GLU A 161 38.83 -21.31 37.87
N ALA A 162 39.19 -21.74 36.66
CA ALA A 162 39.81 -20.87 35.66
C ALA A 162 38.83 -19.87 35.01
N TRP A 163 37.52 -20.15 35.06
CA TRP A 163 36.48 -19.31 34.44
C TRP A 163 35.88 -18.26 35.38
N LYS A 164 36.16 -18.32 36.69
CA LYS A 164 35.63 -17.33 37.65
C LYS A 164 36.32 -15.95 37.59
N ASN A 165 37.52 -15.86 37.00
CA ASN A 165 38.31 -14.64 37.00
C ASN A 165 38.27 -13.82 35.70
N GLN A 166 37.33 -14.12 34.78
CA GLN A 166 37.08 -13.32 33.58
C GLN A 166 35.58 -13.03 33.39
N SER A 167 34.93 -12.33 34.32
CA SER A 167 33.57 -11.81 34.06
C SER A 167 33.17 -10.65 34.97
N GLU A 168 33.46 -9.41 34.58
CA GLU A 168 32.87 -8.23 35.25
C GLU A 168 31.66 -7.64 34.51
N ASN A 169 31.11 -8.29 33.46
CA ASN A 169 30.02 -7.67 32.66
C ASN A 169 28.86 -8.58 32.19
N HIS A 170 28.69 -9.81 32.68
CA HIS A 170 27.50 -10.61 32.32
C HIS A 170 26.30 -10.29 33.23
N TYR A 171 25.22 -9.78 32.63
CA TYR A 171 23.93 -9.61 33.30
C TYR A 171 23.37 -10.99 33.69
N SER A 172 22.95 -11.18 34.96
CA SER A 172 22.33 -12.44 35.36
C SER A 172 20.91 -12.56 34.80
N LEU A 173 20.53 -13.78 34.39
CA LEU A 173 19.27 -14.07 33.72
C LEU A 173 18.40 -14.94 34.62
N THR A 174 17.23 -14.43 34.98
CA THR A 174 16.26 -15.14 35.82
C THR A 174 15.23 -15.86 34.95
N ILE A 175 15.03 -17.14 35.20
CA ILE A 175 13.98 -17.96 34.57
C ILE A 175 12.99 -18.45 35.62
N ALA A 176 11.70 -18.50 35.25
CA ALA A 176 10.68 -19.08 36.10
C ALA A 176 10.82 -20.60 36.17
N SER A 177 10.59 -21.19 37.34
CA SER A 177 10.73 -22.64 37.54
C SER A 177 9.72 -23.48 36.74
N ASP A 178 8.59 -22.90 36.37
CA ASP A 178 7.52 -23.56 35.59
C ASP A 178 7.77 -23.57 34.07
N ILE A 179 8.85 -22.96 33.58
CA ILE A 179 9.10 -22.75 32.14
C ILE A 179 9.24 -24.05 31.37
N ILE A 180 10.00 -25.01 31.93
CA ILE A 180 10.26 -26.30 31.31
C ILE A 180 8.99 -27.14 31.29
N ASP A 181 8.23 -27.18 32.39
CA ASP A 181 7.00 -27.96 32.49
C ASP A 181 5.94 -27.46 31.51
N LYS A 182 5.75 -26.13 31.43
CA LYS A 182 4.82 -25.50 30.50
C LYS A 182 5.22 -25.70 29.04
N PHE A 183 6.50 -25.58 28.72
CA PHE A 183 6.99 -25.84 27.36
C PHE A 183 6.89 -27.33 26.99
N THR A 184 7.14 -28.24 27.94
CA THR A 184 6.97 -29.68 27.74
C THR A 184 5.50 -30.02 27.47
N ALA A 185 4.57 -29.41 28.19
CA ALA A 185 3.15 -29.56 27.94
C ALA A 185 2.74 -29.03 26.55
N ALA A 186 3.26 -27.87 26.14
CA ALA A 186 2.99 -27.29 24.82
C ALA A 186 3.61 -28.12 23.66
N SER A 187 4.78 -28.71 23.86
CA SER A 187 5.49 -29.51 22.85
C SER A 187 5.08 -30.99 22.81
N TYR A 188 4.29 -31.47 23.78
CA TYR A 188 3.94 -32.88 23.97
C TYR A 188 3.50 -33.61 22.70
N GLY A 189 2.63 -33.01 21.88
CA GLY A 189 2.12 -33.64 20.66
C GLY A 189 3.18 -33.89 19.58
N ASN A 190 4.20 -33.03 19.48
CA ASN A 190 5.34 -33.24 18.58
C ASN A 190 6.33 -34.24 19.18
N THR A 191 6.61 -34.10 20.47
CA THR A 191 7.50 -35.01 21.21
C THR A 191 7.03 -36.47 21.13
N GLN A 192 5.73 -36.75 21.27
CA GLN A 192 5.16 -38.10 21.11
C GLN A 192 5.33 -38.68 19.70
N ARG A 193 5.43 -37.81 18.68
CA ARG A 193 5.70 -38.19 17.29
C ARG A 193 7.18 -38.29 16.96
N ASN A 194 8.07 -38.15 17.95
CA ASN A 194 9.52 -38.04 17.76
C ASN A 194 9.89 -36.87 16.83
N VAL A 195 9.27 -35.71 17.04
CA VAL A 195 9.52 -34.45 16.31
C VAL A 195 9.94 -33.36 17.29
N GLU A 196 11.03 -32.65 16.99
CA GLU A 196 11.51 -31.53 17.80
C GLU A 196 10.57 -30.32 17.71
N THR A 197 10.51 -29.54 18.78
CA THR A 197 9.74 -28.29 18.85
C THR A 197 10.62 -27.18 19.40
N CYS A 198 10.68 -26.03 18.74
CA CYS A 198 11.35 -24.82 19.21
C CYS A 198 10.38 -23.73 19.67
N GLY A 199 10.83 -22.89 20.60
CA GLY A 199 10.19 -21.66 21.02
C GLY A 199 11.22 -20.56 21.28
N VAL A 200 10.80 -19.31 21.17
CA VAL A 200 11.64 -18.13 21.42
C VAL A 200 11.42 -17.64 22.84
N LEU A 201 12.50 -17.51 23.60
CA LEU A 201 12.48 -17.01 24.97
C LEU A 201 12.44 -15.48 24.96
N CYS A 202 11.41 -14.91 25.57
CA CYS A 202 11.17 -13.47 25.59
C CYS A 202 11.02 -12.94 27.01
N GLY A 203 11.53 -11.72 27.26
CA GLY A 203 11.54 -11.17 28.61
C GLY A 203 11.76 -9.67 28.70
N LYS A 204 11.91 -9.18 29.93
CA LYS A 204 12.07 -7.76 30.24
C LYS A 204 13.34 -7.54 31.06
N LYS A 205 13.97 -6.37 30.90
CA LYS A 205 15.10 -5.96 31.73
C LYS A 205 14.59 -5.44 33.07
N MET A 206 15.16 -5.93 34.18
CA MET A 206 14.89 -5.45 35.54
C MET A 206 16.21 -5.02 36.18
N ASN A 207 16.42 -3.70 36.33
CA ASN A 207 17.66 -3.12 36.90
C ASN A 207 18.94 -3.71 36.25
N SER A 208 19.64 -4.60 36.97
CA SER A 208 20.89 -5.27 36.57
C SER A 208 20.72 -6.73 36.13
N ASN A 209 19.49 -7.22 35.93
CA ASN A 209 19.19 -8.60 35.52
C ASN A 209 18.14 -8.64 34.40
N TYR A 210 18.07 -9.75 33.67
CA TYR A 210 17.01 -10.02 32.69
C TYR A 210 16.05 -11.08 33.21
N LEU A 211 14.75 -10.85 33.12
CA LEU A 211 13.72 -11.82 33.51
C LEU A 211 13.03 -12.37 32.27
N ILE A 212 13.16 -13.67 32.03
CA ILE A 212 12.35 -14.38 31.03
C ILE A 212 10.94 -14.53 31.59
N THR A 213 9.97 -14.07 30.81
CA THR A 213 8.55 -14.05 31.22
C THR A 213 7.66 -14.80 30.24
N HIS A 214 8.07 -14.92 28.97
CA HIS A 214 7.28 -15.50 27.90
C HIS A 214 8.09 -16.52 27.09
N VAL A 215 7.42 -17.58 26.63
CA VAL A 215 7.91 -18.44 25.55
C VAL A 215 6.93 -18.36 24.40
N ILE A 216 7.39 -17.90 23.25
CA ILE A 216 6.56 -17.78 22.06
C ILE A 216 6.87 -18.98 21.15
N LEU A 217 5.86 -19.80 20.83
CA LEU A 217 6.01 -20.92 19.90
C LEU A 217 5.53 -20.48 18.51
N PRO A 218 6.42 -20.09 17.60
CA PRO A 218 6.02 -19.77 16.23
C PRO A 218 5.47 -21.02 15.51
N PRO A 219 4.68 -20.86 14.43
CA PRO A 219 4.52 -21.89 13.41
C PRO A 219 5.90 -22.46 13.06
N GLN A 220 6.01 -23.77 12.87
CA GLN A 220 7.32 -24.40 12.76
C GLN A 220 7.24 -25.76 12.09
N VAL A 221 8.34 -26.15 11.44
CA VAL A 221 8.53 -27.49 10.86
C VAL A 221 9.69 -28.16 11.58
N GLY A 222 9.51 -29.41 11.97
CA GLY A 222 10.55 -30.18 12.68
C GLY A 222 10.71 -31.59 12.14
N THR A 223 11.91 -32.14 12.30
CA THR A 223 12.25 -33.56 12.15
C THR A 223 12.55 -34.15 13.53
N SER A 224 13.08 -35.37 13.60
CA SER A 224 13.51 -36.00 14.86
C SER A 224 14.79 -35.43 15.45
N ASP A 225 15.44 -34.52 14.75
CA ASP A 225 16.81 -34.03 15.00
C ASP A 225 17.02 -32.56 14.57
N SER A 226 15.95 -31.85 14.21
CA SER A 226 15.99 -30.41 13.92
C SER A 226 14.61 -29.77 14.00
N CYS A 227 14.57 -28.45 14.23
CA CYS A 227 13.35 -27.67 14.15
C CYS A 227 13.61 -26.25 13.61
N CYS A 228 12.69 -25.77 12.78
CA CYS A 228 12.76 -24.49 12.08
C CYS A 228 11.48 -23.69 12.30
N ALA A 229 11.61 -22.50 12.89
CA ALA A 229 10.51 -21.54 13.04
C ALA A 229 10.11 -20.87 11.72
N GLU A 230 8.82 -20.68 11.52
CA GLU A 230 8.13 -20.01 10.42
C GLU A 230 7.29 -18.83 10.97
N ASP A 231 6.90 -17.89 10.12
CA ASP A 231 6.16 -16.65 10.50
C ASP A 231 6.84 -15.76 11.56
N GLU A 232 7.92 -15.10 11.13
CA GLU A 232 8.63 -14.13 11.96
C GLU A 232 7.86 -12.80 12.18
N MET A 233 6.71 -12.59 11.52
CA MET A 233 5.88 -11.39 11.71
C MET A 233 4.97 -11.53 12.94
N GLY A 234 4.38 -12.70 13.15
CA GLY A 234 3.58 -12.99 14.35
C GLY A 234 4.39 -12.86 15.64
N LEU A 235 5.61 -13.41 15.64
CA LEU A 235 6.57 -13.27 16.74
C LEU A 235 6.84 -11.80 17.09
N PHE A 236 7.14 -10.98 16.07
CA PHE A 236 7.45 -9.56 16.24
C PHE A 236 6.25 -8.76 16.80
N ASN A 237 5.03 -9.07 16.37
CA ASN A 237 3.83 -8.39 16.86
C ASN A 237 3.62 -8.63 18.36
N ILE A 238 3.74 -9.88 18.84
CA ILE A 238 3.63 -10.20 20.27
C ILE A 238 4.72 -9.50 21.07
N GLN A 239 5.96 -9.51 20.58
CA GLN A 239 7.08 -8.84 21.25
C GLN A 239 6.87 -7.33 21.33
N LYS A 240 6.34 -6.71 20.27
CA LYS A 240 6.05 -5.28 20.20
C LYS A 240 4.91 -4.87 21.13
N GLU A 241 3.81 -5.61 21.11
CA GLU A 241 2.63 -5.36 21.95
C GLU A 241 2.97 -5.48 23.44
N ASN A 242 3.74 -6.49 23.81
CA ASN A 242 4.08 -6.79 25.20
C ASN A 242 5.40 -6.15 25.66
N ASN A 243 6.07 -5.42 24.76
CA ASN A 243 7.36 -4.77 24.97
C ASN A 243 8.44 -5.73 25.51
N LEU A 244 8.62 -6.86 24.81
CA LEU A 244 9.53 -7.94 25.17
C LEU A 244 10.84 -7.89 24.36
N LEU A 245 11.92 -8.38 24.96
CA LEU A 245 13.23 -8.60 24.35
C LEU A 245 13.44 -10.09 24.11
N THR A 246 14.12 -10.45 23.02
CA THR A 246 14.58 -11.82 22.77
C THR A 246 15.77 -12.13 23.68
N LEU A 247 15.66 -13.17 24.52
CA LEU A 247 16.67 -13.53 25.52
C LEU A 247 17.22 -14.95 25.32
N GLY A 248 16.84 -15.62 24.23
CA GLY A 248 17.29 -16.97 23.92
C GLY A 248 16.21 -17.77 23.21
N TRP A 249 16.38 -19.08 23.25
CA TRP A 249 15.45 -20.03 22.66
C TRP A 249 15.42 -21.33 23.47
N ILE A 250 14.36 -22.09 23.28
CA ILE A 250 14.11 -23.36 23.96
C ILE A 250 13.64 -24.39 22.94
N HIS A 251 14.16 -25.61 22.98
CA HIS A 251 13.71 -26.68 22.09
C HIS A 251 13.71 -28.06 22.75
N THR A 252 13.03 -29.02 22.11
CA THR A 252 12.95 -30.41 22.60
C THR A 252 13.90 -31.34 21.87
N HIS A 253 14.54 -32.24 22.61
CA HIS A 253 15.18 -33.47 22.13
C HIS A 253 14.31 -34.67 22.55
N PRO A 254 13.41 -35.18 21.69
CA PRO A 254 12.44 -36.21 22.10
C PRO A 254 13.08 -37.50 22.64
N THR A 255 14.19 -37.93 22.04
CA THR A 255 14.86 -39.21 22.34
C THR A 255 16.34 -39.08 22.72
N GLN A 256 16.93 -37.91 22.55
CA GLN A 256 18.37 -37.68 22.75
C GLN A 256 18.64 -37.04 24.14
N THR A 257 19.89 -37.09 24.60
CA THR A 257 20.34 -36.33 25.78
C THR A 257 20.37 -34.83 25.48
N ALA A 258 20.40 -33.99 26.52
CA ALA A 258 20.54 -32.55 26.35
C ALA A 258 22.00 -32.19 25.99
N PHE A 259 22.23 -31.75 24.75
CA PHE A 259 23.49 -31.19 24.25
C PHE A 259 23.15 -30.23 23.08
N LEU A 260 24.10 -29.39 22.65
CA LEU A 260 23.93 -28.60 21.43
C LEU A 260 24.53 -29.35 20.23
N SER A 261 23.68 -29.79 19.30
CA SER A 261 24.11 -30.36 18.02
C SER A 261 24.75 -29.31 17.11
N SER A 262 25.37 -29.73 16.02
CA SER A 262 25.93 -28.81 15.02
C SER A 262 24.91 -27.78 14.51
N VAL A 263 23.65 -28.18 14.35
CA VAL A 263 22.55 -27.30 13.91
C VAL A 263 22.16 -26.33 15.02
N ASP A 264 22.16 -26.79 16.27
CA ASP A 264 21.83 -25.97 17.44
C ASP A 264 22.90 -24.91 17.71
N LEU A 265 24.18 -25.25 17.51
CA LEU A 265 25.30 -24.32 17.65
C LEU A 265 25.14 -23.11 16.72
N HIS A 266 24.82 -23.35 15.45
CA HIS A 266 24.60 -22.29 14.46
C HIS A 266 23.34 -21.47 14.74
N THR A 267 22.28 -22.12 15.22
CA THR A 267 21.03 -21.45 15.59
C THR A 267 21.25 -20.55 16.80
N HIS A 268 21.88 -21.09 17.85
CA HIS A 268 22.19 -20.36 19.07
C HIS A 268 23.19 -19.22 18.86
N TYR A 269 24.18 -19.38 17.97
CA TYR A 269 25.10 -18.31 17.57
C TYR A 269 24.36 -17.06 17.09
N GLY A 270 23.27 -17.20 16.34
CA GLY A 270 22.46 -16.06 15.89
C GLY A 270 21.83 -15.27 17.06
N TYR A 271 21.36 -15.98 18.09
CA TYR A 271 20.80 -15.36 19.30
C TYR A 271 21.90 -14.72 20.15
N GLN A 272 22.99 -15.43 20.42
CA GLN A 272 24.07 -14.95 21.29
C GLN A 272 24.91 -13.83 20.63
N SER A 273 24.99 -13.78 19.30
CA SER A 273 25.60 -12.65 18.57
C SER A 273 24.78 -11.35 18.69
N SER A 274 23.47 -11.47 18.91
CA SER A 274 22.57 -10.33 19.07
C SER A 274 22.45 -9.88 20.53
N MET A 275 22.61 -10.82 21.46
CA MET A 275 22.51 -10.60 22.91
C MET A 275 23.47 -11.54 23.65
N ASP A 276 24.55 -10.99 24.22
CA ASP A 276 25.63 -11.78 24.85
C ASP A 276 25.17 -12.69 26.00
N SER A 277 24.06 -12.37 26.67
CA SER A 277 23.49 -13.18 27.77
C SER A 277 22.44 -14.19 27.31
N ALA A 278 22.22 -14.35 25.99
CA ALA A 278 21.22 -15.27 25.47
C ALA A 278 21.55 -16.73 25.83
N ILE A 279 20.52 -17.54 26.08
CA ILE A 279 20.66 -18.96 26.46
C ILE A 279 19.90 -19.88 25.49
N ALA A 280 20.34 -21.13 25.43
CA ALA A 280 19.63 -22.22 24.76
C ALA A 280 19.17 -23.24 25.81
N ILE A 281 17.87 -23.45 25.95
CA ILE A 281 17.31 -24.48 26.85
C ILE A 281 16.98 -25.72 26.02
N VAL A 282 17.60 -26.85 26.35
CA VAL A 282 17.31 -28.15 25.72
C VAL A 282 16.48 -28.99 26.67
N VAL A 283 15.24 -29.25 26.27
CA VAL A 283 14.30 -30.09 27.01
C VAL A 283 14.40 -31.51 26.47
N ALA A 284 14.95 -32.43 27.28
CA ALA A 284 15.13 -33.83 26.94
C ALA A 284 14.20 -34.69 27.81
N PRO A 285 12.96 -35.03 27.38
CA PRO A 285 11.94 -35.62 28.24
C PRO A 285 12.29 -37.01 28.81
N THR A 286 13.24 -37.70 28.16
CA THR A 286 13.75 -39.02 28.54
C THR A 286 15.08 -38.97 29.29
N HIS A 287 15.67 -37.77 29.47
CA HIS A 287 16.97 -37.53 30.08
C HIS A 287 16.93 -36.28 30.97
N GLN A 288 18.09 -35.80 31.44
CA GLN A 288 18.18 -34.53 32.17
C GLN A 288 18.20 -33.36 31.17
N ASN A 289 17.39 -32.32 31.43
CA ASN A 289 17.38 -31.08 30.64
C ASN A 289 18.68 -30.29 30.83
N GLY A 290 19.07 -29.47 29.85
CA GLY A 290 20.28 -28.66 29.91
C GLY A 290 20.03 -27.21 29.49
N ILE A 291 20.81 -26.28 30.04
CA ILE A 291 20.81 -24.87 29.64
C ILE A 291 22.23 -24.49 29.24
N PHE A 292 22.41 -24.07 27.99
CA PHE A 292 23.74 -23.89 27.40
C PHE A 292 23.96 -22.46 26.90
N SER A 293 25.24 -22.10 26.81
CA SER A 293 25.76 -20.90 26.15
C SER A 293 27.02 -21.24 25.37
N LEU A 294 27.26 -20.57 24.24
CA LEU A 294 28.52 -20.74 23.50
C LEU A 294 29.69 -20.12 24.26
N THR A 295 30.84 -20.78 24.24
CA THR A 295 32.10 -20.23 24.76
C THR A 295 32.62 -19.11 23.85
N PRO A 296 33.53 -18.24 24.30
CA PRO A 296 34.18 -17.25 23.43
C PRO A 296 34.83 -17.90 22.19
N GLU A 297 35.47 -19.05 22.37
CA GLU A 297 36.05 -19.87 21.31
C GLU A 297 34.96 -20.43 20.38
N GLY A 298 33.85 -20.93 20.94
CA GLY A 298 32.70 -21.41 20.16
C GLY A 298 32.05 -20.33 19.31
N MET A 299 31.88 -19.12 19.86
CA MET A 299 31.39 -17.95 19.12
C MET A 299 32.28 -17.61 17.93
N LYS A 300 33.60 -17.77 18.08
CA LYS A 300 34.55 -17.53 16.99
C LYS A 300 34.49 -18.63 15.94
N ILE A 301 34.59 -19.89 16.34
CA ILE A 301 34.66 -21.05 15.44
C ILE A 301 33.36 -21.19 14.63
N VAL A 302 32.19 -21.11 15.28
CA VAL A 302 30.89 -21.21 14.60
C VAL A 302 30.62 -19.97 13.73
N GLY A 303 31.06 -18.79 14.16
CA GLY A 303 30.91 -17.55 13.40
C GLY A 303 31.72 -17.49 12.09
N GLU A 304 32.86 -18.17 12.05
CA GLU A 304 33.74 -18.26 10.86
C GLU A 304 33.39 -19.45 9.94
N CYS A 305 32.43 -20.29 10.32
CA CYS A 305 32.05 -21.48 9.57
C CYS A 305 31.25 -21.15 8.28
N ALA A 306 31.64 -21.78 7.17
CA ALA A 306 31.01 -21.63 5.85
C ALA A 306 30.26 -22.88 5.36
N GLU A 307 30.33 -23.99 6.12
CA GLU A 307 29.71 -25.26 5.75
C GLU A 307 28.18 -25.27 5.98
N ARG A 308 27.45 -26.14 5.27
CA ARG A 308 25.98 -26.23 5.32
C ARG A 308 25.53 -27.66 5.67
N GLY A 309 24.45 -27.77 6.43
CA GLY A 309 23.93 -29.05 6.91
C GLY A 309 24.69 -29.55 8.14
N PHE A 310 24.45 -30.80 8.54
CA PHE A 310 25.11 -31.39 9.71
C PHE A 310 26.60 -31.66 9.44
N HIS A 311 27.49 -31.05 10.22
CA HIS A 311 28.95 -31.21 10.15
C HIS A 311 29.61 -31.00 11.52
N VAL A 312 30.82 -31.48 11.72
CA VAL A 312 31.50 -31.46 13.03
C VAL A 312 32.52 -30.32 13.07
N HIS A 313 32.57 -29.59 14.18
CA HIS A 313 33.60 -28.57 14.42
C HIS A 313 34.72 -29.16 15.29
N SER A 314 35.96 -28.80 15.01
CA SER A 314 37.11 -29.24 15.81
C SER A 314 37.07 -28.62 17.21
N GLU A 315 37.20 -29.45 18.24
CA GLU A 315 37.33 -29.03 19.65
C GLU A 315 38.79 -28.88 20.11
N GLU A 316 39.75 -28.86 19.17
CA GLU A 316 41.19 -28.75 19.49
C GLU A 316 41.57 -27.49 20.31
N LEU A 317 40.71 -26.46 20.28
CA LEU A 317 40.89 -25.20 21.02
C LEU A 317 40.08 -25.11 22.33
N GLY A 318 39.30 -26.14 22.68
CA GLY A 318 38.43 -26.18 23.86
C GLY A 318 36.95 -26.47 23.53
N PRO A 319 36.09 -26.63 24.57
CA PRO A 319 34.67 -26.91 24.38
C PRO A 319 33.95 -25.73 23.72
N LEU A 320 33.10 -26.00 22.72
CA LEU A 320 32.40 -24.96 21.94
C LEU A 320 31.21 -24.34 22.69
N PHE A 321 30.68 -25.06 23.69
CA PHE A 321 29.59 -24.61 24.53
C PHE A 321 29.77 -25.15 25.95
N VAL A 322 29.18 -24.46 26.93
CA VAL A 322 29.19 -24.83 28.34
C VAL A 322 27.79 -24.65 28.93
N GLU A 323 27.55 -25.26 30.09
CA GLU A 323 26.34 -25.01 30.87
C GLU A 323 26.32 -23.55 31.35
N ALA A 324 25.19 -22.86 31.15
CA ALA A 324 25.08 -21.43 31.40
C ALA A 324 25.07 -21.11 32.90
N GLN A 325 26.18 -20.59 33.42
CA GLN A 325 26.35 -20.29 34.85
C GLN A 325 25.69 -18.99 35.31
N HIS A 326 25.25 -18.13 34.38
CA HIS A 326 24.61 -16.85 34.68
C HIS A 326 23.08 -16.92 34.81
N VAL A 327 22.51 -18.13 34.95
CA VAL A 327 21.06 -18.37 35.02
C VAL A 327 20.60 -18.70 36.44
N ASN A 328 19.58 -17.99 36.92
CA ASN A 328 18.97 -18.20 38.24
C ASN A 328 17.49 -18.58 38.11
N TYR A 329 17.03 -19.60 38.84
CA TYR A 329 15.61 -19.94 38.91
C TYR A 329 14.86 -19.06 39.92
N SER A 330 13.63 -18.66 39.59
CA SER A 330 12.72 -17.94 40.50
C SER A 330 11.35 -18.62 40.56
N ASN A 331 10.80 -18.73 41.77
CA ASN A 331 9.44 -19.22 42.02
C ASN A 331 8.41 -18.08 42.17
N GLU A 332 8.85 -16.83 42.07
CA GLU A 332 7.99 -15.65 42.29
C GLU A 332 7.22 -15.24 41.02
N HIS A 333 7.58 -15.80 39.87
CA HIS A 333 7.08 -15.40 38.55
C HIS A 333 6.68 -16.65 37.76
N ASN A 334 5.62 -16.55 36.96
CA ASN A 334 5.13 -17.64 36.12
C ASN A 334 5.44 -17.35 34.64
N THR A 335 5.78 -18.39 33.88
CA THR A 335 5.99 -18.31 32.44
C THR A 335 4.66 -18.23 31.70
N GLU A 336 4.53 -17.30 30.76
CA GLU A 336 3.42 -17.24 29.79
C GLU A 336 3.82 -17.95 28.49
N ILE A 337 2.99 -18.89 28.02
CA ILE A 337 3.19 -19.58 26.72
C ILE A 337 2.30 -18.91 25.68
N CYS A 338 2.92 -18.33 24.64
CA CYS A 338 2.20 -17.77 23.49
C CYS A 338 2.38 -18.70 22.28
N ASP A 339 1.42 -19.58 22.04
CA ASP A 339 1.52 -20.56 20.95
C ASP A 339 0.86 -20.06 19.66
N LEU A 340 1.70 -19.66 18.71
CA LEU A 340 1.31 -19.16 17.40
C LEU A 340 1.13 -20.28 16.37
N ARG A 341 1.52 -21.53 16.66
CA ARG A 341 1.29 -22.67 15.75
C ARG A 341 -0.20 -22.84 15.46
N TYR A 342 -1.05 -22.53 16.43
CA TYR A 342 -2.51 -22.61 16.29
C TYR A 342 -3.15 -21.46 15.49
N GLN A 343 -2.38 -20.43 15.10
CA GLN A 343 -2.85 -19.39 14.18
C GLN A 343 -2.65 -19.75 12.70
N LEU A 344 -1.81 -20.75 12.38
CA LEU A 344 -1.54 -21.18 11.00
C LEU A 344 -1.78 -22.69 10.74
N VAL A 345 -2.00 -23.51 11.78
CA VAL A 345 -2.41 -24.93 11.63
C VAL A 345 -3.93 -25.06 11.74
N TYR A 346 -4.64 -24.59 10.71
CA TYR A 346 -6.00 -25.04 10.40
C TYR A 346 -6.09 -25.58 8.97
N TYR A 347 -5.03 -26.24 8.51
CA TYR A 347 -5.08 -27.09 7.33
C TYR A 347 -4.34 -28.40 7.62
N ASN A 348 -5.15 -29.46 7.75
CA ASN A 348 -4.81 -30.88 7.78
C ASN A 348 -4.28 -31.49 9.09
N SER A 349 -5.11 -32.43 9.57
CA SER A 349 -4.83 -33.58 10.46
C SER A 349 -4.55 -33.35 11.95
N TYR A 350 -5.62 -33.38 12.75
CA TYR A 350 -5.70 -34.13 14.03
C TYR A 350 -7.16 -34.46 14.40
N PRO A 351 -7.48 -35.71 14.82
CA PRO A 351 -8.79 -36.05 15.35
C PRO A 351 -8.88 -35.74 16.86
N ASP A 352 -10.07 -35.30 17.26
CA ASP A 352 -10.64 -35.35 18.62
C ASP A 352 -9.91 -34.64 19.78
N ILE A 353 -9.81 -33.31 19.71
CA ILE A 353 -9.91 -32.46 20.89
C ILE A 353 -11.25 -31.73 20.80
N ALA A 354 -12.13 -31.94 21.79
CA ALA A 354 -13.42 -31.27 21.84
C ALA A 354 -13.20 -29.74 21.86
N VAL A 355 -13.56 -29.06 20.77
CA VAL A 355 -13.57 -27.59 20.71
C VAL A 355 -14.54 -27.13 21.80
N GLN A 356 -14.02 -26.49 22.84
CA GLN A 356 -14.83 -26.00 23.95
C GLN A 356 -15.74 -24.88 23.42
N ARG A 357 -17.04 -25.16 23.34
CA ARG A 357 -18.05 -24.21 22.86
C ARG A 357 -18.51 -23.34 24.01
N PHE A 358 -18.41 -22.03 23.85
CA PHE A 358 -18.94 -21.06 24.79
C PHE A 358 -20.35 -20.67 24.40
N SER A 359 -21.18 -20.34 25.38
CA SER A 359 -22.48 -19.73 25.11
C SER A 359 -22.27 -18.38 24.42
N PRO A 360 -23.02 -18.08 23.33
CA PRO A 360 -22.93 -16.78 22.66
C PRO A 360 -23.14 -15.61 23.62
N GLN A 361 -22.26 -14.62 23.59
CA GLN A 361 -22.43 -13.39 24.35
C GLN A 361 -23.44 -12.46 23.66
N GLU A 362 -24.39 -11.92 24.42
CA GLU A 362 -25.31 -10.88 23.93
C GLU A 362 -24.87 -9.51 24.47
N LEU A 363 -24.49 -8.61 23.56
CA LEU A 363 -24.10 -7.22 23.87
C LEU A 363 -25.24 -6.25 23.56
N PRO A 364 -25.33 -5.13 24.29
CA PRO A 364 -26.40 -4.15 24.10
C PRO A 364 -26.35 -3.54 22.69
N SER A 365 -27.52 -3.33 22.11
CA SER A 365 -27.66 -2.65 20.83
C SER A 365 -27.47 -1.13 20.96
N TYR A 366 -27.14 -0.51 19.84
CA TYR A 366 -26.93 0.91 19.70
C TYR A 366 -28.19 1.66 20.08
N THR A 367 -28.06 2.59 21.03
CA THR A 367 -29.16 3.43 21.48
C THR A 367 -28.97 4.83 20.93
N CYS A 368 -29.94 5.30 20.12
CA CYS A 368 -29.89 6.64 19.56
C CYS A 368 -29.96 7.67 20.70
N PRO A 369 -28.98 8.59 20.82
CA PRO A 369 -28.89 9.50 21.96
C PRO A 369 -29.95 10.60 21.97
N PHE A 370 -30.77 10.72 20.92
CA PHE A 370 -31.86 11.70 20.87
C PHE A 370 -33.11 11.11 20.22
N VAL A 371 -34.25 11.41 20.82
CA VAL A 371 -35.57 11.02 20.31
C VAL A 371 -36.16 12.23 19.60
N ASN A 372 -35.92 12.38 18.29
CA ASN A 372 -36.71 13.36 17.53
C ASN A 372 -37.00 12.96 16.09
N LYS A 373 -38.29 13.01 15.76
CA LYS A 373 -38.88 12.83 14.43
C LYS A 373 -39.36 14.21 13.95
N LYS A 374 -38.50 15.06 13.40
CA LYS A 374 -38.90 16.24 12.58
C LYS A 374 -37.69 16.99 12.02
N SER A 375 -37.47 16.85 10.71
CA SER A 375 -37.52 17.95 9.72
C SER A 375 -37.04 17.41 8.36
N ARG A 376 -37.92 17.40 7.36
CA ARG A 376 -37.55 17.27 5.95
C ARG A 376 -37.53 18.67 5.36
N LEU A 377 -36.41 19.37 5.47
CA LEU A 377 -36.08 20.33 4.43
C LEU A 377 -35.48 19.55 3.29
N ILE A 378 -36.03 19.73 2.10
CA ILE A 378 -35.43 19.29 0.86
C ILE A 378 -34.68 20.52 0.34
N PRO A 379 -33.40 20.71 0.69
CA PRO A 379 -32.61 21.76 0.05
C PRO A 379 -32.53 21.46 -1.45
N SER A 380 -32.50 22.51 -2.27
CA SER A 380 -32.15 22.41 -3.70
C SER A 380 -30.67 22.78 -3.86
N PRO A 381 -29.91 22.05 -4.69
CA PRO A 381 -28.51 22.39 -4.93
C PRO A 381 -28.40 23.70 -5.73
N VAL A 382 -27.31 24.43 -5.55
CA VAL A 382 -27.05 25.67 -6.29
C VAL A 382 -26.36 25.31 -7.62
N SER A 383 -26.99 25.59 -8.77
CA SER A 383 -26.38 25.36 -10.08
C SER A 383 -25.70 26.60 -10.63
N ASN A 384 -24.43 26.52 -11.00
CA ASN A 384 -23.70 27.58 -11.69
C ASN A 384 -23.25 27.11 -13.08
N ASN A 385 -23.85 27.64 -14.14
CA ASN A 385 -23.55 27.26 -15.53
C ASN A 385 -22.30 27.96 -16.09
N ALA A 386 -21.68 28.88 -15.35
CA ALA A 386 -20.51 29.64 -15.81
C ALA A 386 -19.17 28.88 -15.64
N THR A 387 -19.20 27.68 -15.03
CA THR A 387 -18.00 26.91 -14.69
C THR A 387 -18.11 25.44 -15.11
N GLU A 388 -16.97 24.82 -15.37
CA GLU A 388 -16.84 23.37 -15.49
C GLU A 388 -17.01 22.71 -14.12
N ASN A 389 -17.66 21.53 -14.06
CA ASN A 389 -17.81 20.77 -12.81
C ASN A 389 -16.52 20.05 -12.42
N ARG A 390 -15.53 20.83 -11.99
CA ARG A 390 -14.21 20.37 -11.53
C ARG A 390 -13.81 21.17 -10.29
N ILE A 391 -13.11 20.53 -9.36
CA ILE A 391 -12.69 21.16 -8.10
C ILE A 391 -11.20 21.49 -8.13
N LEU A 392 -10.82 22.68 -7.66
CA LEU A 392 -9.44 23.00 -7.33
C LEU A 392 -9.18 22.70 -5.86
N VAL A 393 -8.21 21.83 -5.57
CA VAL A 393 -7.83 21.46 -4.19
C VAL A 393 -6.42 21.98 -3.90
N LEU A 394 -6.32 22.90 -2.95
CA LEU A 394 -5.06 23.45 -2.46
C LEU A 394 -4.62 22.70 -1.21
N LEU A 395 -3.57 21.89 -1.34
CA LEU A 395 -3.01 21.08 -0.26
C LEU A 395 -1.74 21.69 0.33
N GLU A 396 -1.53 21.40 1.60
CA GLU A 396 -0.32 21.75 2.32
C GLU A 396 0.87 20.87 1.94
N SER A 397 0.65 19.57 1.82
CA SER A 397 1.61 18.61 1.34
C SER A 397 0.89 17.42 0.72
N SER A 398 1.56 16.65 -0.13
CA SER A 398 1.02 15.39 -0.66
C SER A 398 0.83 14.32 0.42
N SER A 399 1.49 14.47 1.57
CA SER A 399 1.46 13.51 2.67
C SER A 399 0.45 13.84 3.77
N SER A 400 -0.18 15.01 3.73
CA SER A 400 -1.02 15.49 4.83
C SER A 400 -2.25 14.61 5.07
N LYS A 401 -2.54 14.33 6.35
CA LYS A 401 -3.64 13.46 6.77
C LYS A 401 -5.02 14.00 6.34
N ASN A 402 -5.26 15.30 6.52
CA ASN A 402 -6.54 15.90 6.12
C ASN A 402 -6.67 15.94 4.59
N GLY A 403 -5.61 16.34 3.89
CA GLY A 403 -5.54 16.29 2.43
C GLY A 403 -5.89 14.91 1.88
N LYS A 404 -5.30 13.84 2.42
CA LYS A 404 -5.65 12.46 2.04
C LYS A 404 -7.14 12.15 2.25
N LEU A 405 -7.73 12.55 3.37
CA LEU A 405 -9.16 12.34 3.64
C LEU A 405 -10.07 13.14 2.68
N ILE A 406 -9.68 14.38 2.33
CA ILE A 406 -10.38 15.19 1.32
C ILE A 406 -10.37 14.44 -0.01
N LEU A 407 -9.19 14.01 -0.47
CA LEU A 407 -9.03 13.31 -1.75
C LEU A 407 -9.78 11.97 -1.76
N GLN A 408 -9.73 11.20 -0.69
CA GLN A 408 -10.47 9.93 -0.57
C GLN A 408 -11.98 10.13 -0.72
N LEU A 409 -12.54 11.18 -0.13
CA LEU A 409 -13.97 11.48 -0.23
C LEU A 409 -14.35 11.91 -1.66
N LEU A 410 -13.53 12.77 -2.29
CA LEU A 410 -13.72 13.18 -3.69
C LEU A 410 -13.62 11.99 -4.65
N ASN A 411 -12.64 11.11 -4.46
CA ASN A 411 -12.46 9.87 -5.23
C ASN A 411 -13.67 8.95 -5.07
N SER A 412 -14.16 8.77 -3.85
CA SER A 412 -15.33 7.91 -3.57
C SER A 412 -16.60 8.44 -4.26
N LYS A 413 -16.71 9.74 -4.55
CA LYS A 413 -17.83 10.32 -5.29
C LYS A 413 -17.53 10.60 -6.76
N ARG A 414 -16.40 10.09 -7.28
CA ARG A 414 -15.96 10.24 -8.70
C ARG A 414 -15.91 11.71 -9.13
N VAL A 415 -15.60 12.61 -8.19
CA VAL A 415 -15.53 14.05 -8.45
C VAL A 415 -14.24 14.36 -9.19
N GLN A 416 -14.34 15.12 -10.29
CA GLN A 416 -13.17 15.59 -11.03
C GLN A 416 -12.48 16.70 -10.24
N TYR A 417 -11.19 16.57 -9.99
CA TYR A 417 -10.43 17.58 -9.27
C TYR A 417 -9.01 17.80 -9.82
N LYS A 418 -8.40 18.92 -9.45
CA LYS A 418 -6.98 19.22 -9.67
C LYS A 418 -6.36 19.57 -8.32
N VAL A 419 -5.27 18.88 -7.98
CA VAL A 419 -4.50 19.14 -6.75
C VAL A 419 -3.34 20.05 -7.06
N GLU A 420 -3.16 21.07 -6.22
CA GLU A 420 -1.99 21.94 -6.25
C GLU A 420 -1.43 22.13 -4.83
N LEU A 421 -0.10 22.14 -4.73
CA LEU A 421 0.59 22.35 -3.45
C LEU A 421 0.86 23.85 -3.25
N PHE A 422 0.71 24.34 -2.02
CA PHE A 422 1.14 25.70 -1.70
C PHE A 422 2.63 25.90 -2.06
N GLY A 423 2.93 26.99 -2.78
CA GLY A 423 4.29 27.30 -3.26
C GLY A 423 4.56 26.98 -4.73
N LYS A 424 3.70 26.19 -5.39
CA LYS A 424 3.68 26.09 -6.85
C LYS A 424 2.85 27.22 -7.49
N ASN A 425 3.03 27.43 -8.79
CA ASN A 425 2.22 28.39 -9.54
C ASN A 425 0.76 27.93 -9.62
N ILE A 426 -0.17 28.86 -9.44
CA ILE A 426 -1.61 28.59 -9.59
C ILE A 426 -1.88 28.15 -11.05
N PRO A 427 -2.64 27.08 -11.28
CA PRO A 427 -2.97 26.61 -12.62
C PRO A 427 -3.87 27.63 -13.33
N ALA A 428 -3.99 27.51 -14.65
CA ALA A 428 -4.97 28.30 -15.39
C ALA A 428 -6.38 28.06 -14.84
N LEU A 429 -7.03 29.12 -14.35
CA LEU A 429 -8.37 29.06 -13.73
C LEU A 429 -9.51 29.22 -14.74
N THR A 430 -9.23 29.74 -15.93
CA THR A 430 -10.22 29.97 -16.99
C THR A 430 -9.81 29.27 -18.28
N THR A 431 -10.80 28.94 -19.11
CA THR A 431 -10.61 28.67 -20.54
C THR A 431 -10.99 29.91 -21.35
N ALA A 432 -10.92 29.85 -22.68
CA ALA A 432 -11.35 30.95 -23.54
C ALA A 432 -12.86 31.29 -23.42
N LEU A 433 -13.68 30.43 -22.80
CA LEU A 433 -15.14 30.58 -22.77
C LEU A 433 -15.78 30.46 -21.36
N HIS A 434 -15.16 29.75 -20.41
CA HIS A 434 -15.75 29.47 -19.08
C HIS A 434 -14.70 29.36 -17.97
N GLY A 435 -15.13 29.44 -16.70
CA GLY A 435 -14.28 29.12 -15.55
C GLY A 435 -14.05 27.60 -15.44
N ARG A 436 -12.83 27.17 -15.08
CA ARG A 436 -12.45 25.74 -15.05
C ARG A 436 -12.84 25.01 -13.78
N PHE A 437 -13.17 25.73 -12.72
CA PHE A 437 -13.44 25.15 -11.41
C PHE A 437 -14.73 25.68 -10.81
N SER A 438 -15.61 24.79 -10.37
CA SER A 438 -16.89 25.12 -9.73
C SER A 438 -16.78 25.29 -8.21
N LEU A 439 -15.69 24.79 -7.61
CA LEU A 439 -15.41 24.87 -6.17
C LEU A 439 -13.91 24.94 -5.91
N VAL A 440 -13.51 25.71 -4.89
CA VAL A 440 -12.13 25.71 -4.38
C VAL A 440 -12.10 25.15 -2.97
N ILE A 441 -11.31 24.09 -2.75
CA ILE A 441 -11.11 23.46 -1.44
C ILE A 441 -9.71 23.78 -0.94
N ILE A 442 -9.62 24.26 0.29
CA ILE A 442 -8.38 24.72 0.91
C ILE A 442 -8.13 23.91 2.18
N GLU A 443 -7.12 23.05 2.16
CA GLU A 443 -6.79 22.20 3.30
C GLU A 443 -6.37 23.00 4.55
N ASN A 444 -5.66 24.11 4.35
CA ASN A 444 -5.18 24.95 5.44
C ASN A 444 -5.39 26.42 5.09
N TYR A 445 -6.44 27.01 5.63
CA TYR A 445 -6.83 28.38 5.31
C TYR A 445 -5.76 29.40 5.71
N TYR A 446 -5.02 29.15 6.79
CA TYR A 446 -3.94 30.05 7.19
C TYR A 446 -2.82 30.10 6.15
N LYS A 447 -2.47 28.99 5.51
CA LYS A 447 -1.47 28.98 4.43
C LYS A 447 -1.97 29.74 3.22
N TYR A 448 -3.24 29.59 2.86
CA TYR A 448 -3.86 30.37 1.80
C TYR A 448 -3.80 31.88 2.06
N LEU A 449 -4.16 32.33 3.27
CA LEU A 449 -4.13 33.75 3.64
C LEU A 449 -2.72 34.36 3.62
N ASN A 450 -1.67 33.53 3.67
CA ASN A 450 -0.26 33.91 3.63
C ASN A 450 0.42 33.60 2.28
N LEU A 451 -0.33 33.21 1.25
CA LEU A 451 0.20 33.14 -0.12
C LEU A 451 0.73 34.51 -0.58
N PRO A 452 1.69 34.53 -1.52
CA PRO A 452 2.08 35.77 -2.20
C PRO A 452 0.84 36.52 -2.70
N LYS A 453 0.79 37.83 -2.45
CA LYS A 453 -0.40 38.67 -2.67
C LYS A 453 -0.99 38.47 -4.07
N TRP A 454 -0.13 38.39 -5.09
CA TRP A 454 -0.53 38.15 -6.48
C TRP A 454 -1.27 36.82 -6.69
N ASN A 455 -0.73 35.71 -6.20
CA ASN A 455 -1.34 34.38 -6.35
C ASN A 455 -2.70 34.31 -5.64
N ARG A 456 -2.79 34.88 -4.44
CA ARG A 456 -4.07 34.94 -3.70
C ARG A 456 -5.09 35.80 -4.44
N GLN A 457 -4.69 36.97 -4.94
CA GLN A 457 -5.59 37.87 -5.68
C GLN A 457 -6.14 37.22 -6.96
N ILE A 458 -5.36 36.38 -7.64
CA ILE A 458 -5.84 35.63 -8.81
C ILE A 458 -6.99 34.69 -8.41
N VAL A 459 -6.82 33.93 -7.32
CA VAL A 459 -7.85 32.98 -6.85
C VAL A 459 -9.07 33.73 -6.30
N ASP A 460 -8.87 34.74 -5.45
CA ASP A 460 -9.97 35.54 -4.87
C ASP A 460 -10.77 36.26 -5.98
N LYS A 461 -10.09 36.83 -7.00
CA LYS A 461 -10.75 37.45 -8.16
C LYS A 461 -11.56 36.44 -8.97
N TYR A 462 -10.97 35.27 -9.27
CA TYR A 462 -11.68 34.20 -9.96
C TYR A 462 -12.95 33.78 -9.20
N CYS A 463 -12.84 33.60 -7.89
CA CYS A 463 -13.96 33.19 -7.05
C CYS A 463 -15.08 34.25 -7.04
N SER A 464 -14.72 35.53 -6.97
CA SER A 464 -15.68 36.63 -7.01
C SER A 464 -16.35 36.76 -8.40
N GLU A 465 -15.58 36.72 -9.49
CA GLU A 465 -16.07 36.92 -10.85
C GLU A 465 -16.97 35.78 -11.33
N TYR A 466 -16.58 34.53 -11.03
CA TYR A 466 -17.31 33.33 -11.46
C TYR A 466 -18.27 32.80 -10.39
N HIS A 467 -18.43 33.49 -9.25
CA HIS A 467 -19.25 33.06 -8.12
C HIS A 467 -18.91 31.64 -7.63
N VAL A 468 -17.61 31.37 -7.48
CA VAL A 468 -17.09 30.07 -7.05
C VAL A 468 -16.86 30.09 -5.53
N PRO A 469 -17.52 29.23 -4.75
CA PRO A 469 -17.37 29.22 -3.31
C PRO A 469 -16.03 28.61 -2.86
N ILE A 470 -15.59 28.98 -1.66
CA ILE A 470 -14.41 28.43 -1.00
C ILE A 470 -14.84 27.56 0.18
N VAL A 471 -14.35 26.32 0.23
CA VAL A 471 -14.46 25.44 1.41
C VAL A 471 -13.08 25.32 2.03
N ALA A 472 -12.91 25.75 3.28
CA ALA A 472 -11.59 25.79 3.91
C ALA A 472 -11.57 25.22 5.32
N PHE A 473 -10.46 24.58 5.67
CA PHE A 473 -10.23 24.04 7.02
C PHE A 473 -9.22 24.91 7.77
N ILE A 474 -9.50 25.10 9.06
CA ILE A 474 -8.66 25.85 9.99
C ILE A 474 -8.23 24.91 11.10
N SER A 475 -6.92 24.70 11.23
CA SER A 475 -6.33 23.84 12.26
C SER A 475 -5.77 24.69 13.40
N SER A 476 -5.85 24.17 14.62
CA SER A 476 -5.22 24.80 15.80
C SER A 476 -3.70 24.82 15.64
N ARG A 477 -3.06 25.93 16.01
CA ARG A 477 -1.61 26.07 16.00
C ARG A 477 -1.05 25.79 17.40
N THR A 478 -0.20 24.77 17.51
CA THR A 478 0.37 24.32 18.79
C THR A 478 1.32 25.31 19.43
N ASN A 479 1.93 26.20 18.64
CA ASN A 479 2.96 27.14 19.09
C ASN A 479 2.41 28.55 19.37
N ASP A 480 1.13 28.81 19.07
CA ASP A 480 0.52 30.13 19.26
C ASP A 480 -0.13 30.23 20.64
N THR A 481 0.20 31.29 21.39
CA THR A 481 -0.27 31.51 22.78
C THR A 481 -1.64 32.19 22.88
N PHE A 482 -2.19 32.71 21.77
CA PHE A 482 -3.48 33.39 21.78
C PHE A 482 -4.65 32.39 21.78
N GLU A 483 -5.59 32.54 22.73
CA GLU A 483 -6.82 31.74 22.76
C GLU A 483 -7.86 32.26 21.74
N ARG A 484 -7.85 33.56 21.42
CA ARG A 484 -8.82 34.22 20.52
C ARG A 484 -8.09 35.04 19.45
N ALA A 485 -8.53 34.93 18.20
CA ALA A 485 -7.96 35.66 17.06
C ALA A 485 -9.03 36.11 16.07
N ARG A 486 -8.73 37.18 15.30
CA ARG A 486 -9.54 37.58 14.15
C ARG A 486 -8.95 36.99 12.87
N ILE A 487 -9.79 36.45 11.99
CA ILE A 487 -9.34 35.97 10.69
C ILE A 487 -8.88 37.17 9.85
N LYS A 488 -7.68 37.08 9.27
CA LYS A 488 -7.08 38.16 8.47
C LYS A 488 -7.98 38.52 7.28
N GLY A 489 -8.49 39.75 7.28
CA GLY A 489 -9.37 40.27 6.22
C GLY A 489 -10.84 39.86 6.35
N SER A 490 -11.26 39.26 7.47
CA SER A 490 -12.66 38.91 7.74
C SER A 490 -13.14 39.52 9.07
N ARG A 491 -14.45 39.61 9.28
CA ARG A 491 -15.09 40.04 10.55
C ARG A 491 -15.22 38.89 11.57
N VAL A 492 -14.86 37.67 11.17
CA VAL A 492 -14.99 36.47 12.00
C VAL A 492 -13.88 36.38 13.04
N TYR A 493 -14.28 36.14 14.30
CA TYR A 493 -13.39 35.78 15.39
C TYR A 493 -13.42 34.28 15.64
N LEU A 494 -12.26 33.69 15.91
CA LEU A 494 -12.09 32.29 16.24
C LEU A 494 -11.36 32.11 17.55
N ARG A 495 -11.52 30.92 18.13
CA ARG A 495 -10.81 30.43 19.30
C ARG A 495 -10.15 29.11 18.99
N GLN A 496 -8.86 28.98 19.28
CA GLN A 496 -8.08 27.79 18.95
C GLN A 496 -7.70 26.99 20.18
N ASN A 497 -7.18 25.77 20.00
CA ASN A 497 -6.80 24.86 21.10
C ASN A 497 -7.98 24.54 22.05
N GLN A 498 -9.21 24.54 21.54
CA GLN A 498 -10.40 24.30 22.33
C GLN A 498 -10.62 22.80 22.57
N LYS A 499 -11.18 22.47 23.74
CA LYS A 499 -11.76 21.16 24.04
C LYS A 499 -13.26 21.29 23.98
N ILE A 500 -13.91 20.34 23.32
CA ILE A 500 -15.37 20.32 23.21
C ILE A 500 -15.98 19.26 24.13
N PHE A 501 -17.17 19.56 24.65
CA PHE A 501 -18.03 18.65 25.39
C PHE A 501 -19.08 18.01 24.46
N SER A 502 -19.62 18.78 23.52
CA SER A 502 -20.59 18.27 22.54
C SER A 502 -20.54 19.04 21.23
N VAL A 503 -21.02 18.38 20.17
CA VAL A 503 -21.23 18.94 18.82
C VAL A 503 -22.69 18.77 18.47
N ARG A 504 -23.33 19.81 17.94
CA ARG A 504 -24.74 19.79 17.54
C ARG A 504 -24.91 20.22 16.10
N VAL A 505 -25.74 19.47 15.37
CA VAL A 505 -26.12 19.76 13.98
C VAL A 505 -27.20 20.84 13.99
N GLU A 506 -26.85 22.03 13.51
CA GLU A 506 -27.75 23.19 13.52
C GLU A 506 -28.65 23.22 12.28
N GLN A 507 -29.69 24.04 12.35
CA GLN A 507 -30.62 24.27 11.26
C GLN A 507 -29.93 25.05 10.12
N SER A 508 -29.59 24.38 9.03
CA SER A 508 -28.91 24.97 7.87
C SER A 508 -29.42 24.40 6.55
N LYS A 509 -29.34 25.19 5.46
CA LYS A 509 -29.66 24.72 4.09
C LYS A 509 -28.61 23.76 3.51
N ILE A 510 -27.46 23.63 4.17
CA ILE A 510 -26.39 22.72 3.74
C ILE A 510 -26.76 21.26 4.03
N HIS A 511 -27.35 20.98 5.19
CA HIS A 511 -27.60 19.60 5.63
C HIS A 511 -28.63 18.91 4.76
N ARG A 512 -28.25 17.75 4.23
CA ARG A 512 -29.11 16.87 3.43
C ARG A 512 -29.06 15.45 3.97
N VAL A 513 -27.86 14.90 4.11
CA VAL A 513 -27.64 13.56 4.68
C VAL A 513 -27.72 13.61 6.19
N LEU A 514 -27.02 14.55 6.83
CA LEU A 514 -26.95 14.61 8.29
C LEU A 514 -28.27 15.14 8.88
N ARG A 515 -28.77 14.52 9.95
CA ARG A 515 -30.01 14.96 10.60
C ARG A 515 -29.79 16.19 11.47
N ILE A 516 -30.63 17.19 11.24
CA ILE A 516 -30.67 18.43 12.03
C ILE A 516 -31.15 18.13 13.46
N GLY A 517 -30.57 18.82 14.44
CA GLY A 517 -30.94 18.72 15.85
C GLY A 517 -30.21 17.62 16.62
N ALA A 518 -29.46 16.77 15.93
CA ALA A 518 -28.66 15.72 16.52
C ALA A 518 -27.50 16.30 17.35
N THR A 519 -27.27 15.78 18.56
CA THR A 519 -26.18 16.21 19.44
C THR A 519 -25.29 15.02 19.81
N ARG A 520 -24.00 15.13 19.49
CA ARG A 520 -22.96 14.15 19.82
C ARG A 520 -22.18 14.66 21.01
N TYR A 521 -22.05 13.84 22.06
CA TYR A 521 -21.15 14.13 23.17
C TYR A 521 -19.74 13.65 22.82
N ALA A 522 -18.72 14.45 23.17
CA ALA A 522 -17.34 14.21 22.79
C ALA A 522 -16.54 13.64 23.97
N GLU A 523 -15.81 12.55 23.71
CA GLU A 523 -14.78 12.03 24.62
C GLU A 523 -13.53 12.93 24.50
N THR A 524 -13.56 14.10 25.16
CA THR A 524 -12.42 15.01 25.43
C THR A 524 -11.35 15.13 24.31
N ALA A 525 -11.75 15.48 23.09
CA ALA A 525 -10.81 15.77 22.01
C ALA A 525 -10.08 17.12 22.26
N LYS A 526 -8.74 17.12 22.15
CA LYS A 526 -7.91 18.34 22.17
C LYS A 526 -7.74 18.85 20.73
N ASN A 527 -7.72 20.19 20.53
CA ASN A 527 -7.32 20.90 19.29
C ASN A 527 -8.44 21.38 18.35
N TRP A 528 -9.64 21.65 18.84
CA TRP A 528 -10.69 22.28 18.04
C TRP A 528 -10.45 23.79 17.85
N VAL A 529 -10.78 24.29 16.66
CA VAL A 529 -10.99 25.72 16.42
C VAL A 529 -12.49 25.98 16.41
N LEU A 530 -12.95 26.94 17.19
CA LEU A 530 -14.37 27.31 17.30
C LEU A 530 -14.55 28.78 16.90
N PHE A 531 -15.59 29.08 16.14
CA PHE A 531 -15.92 30.42 15.66
C PHE A 531 -16.92 31.10 16.61
N GLU A 532 -16.71 32.38 16.88
CA GLU A 532 -17.67 33.20 17.61
C GLU A 532 -18.88 33.51 16.72
N LYS A 533 -20.07 33.48 17.31
CA LYS A 533 -21.34 33.71 16.61
C LYS A 533 -21.49 35.19 16.24
N SER A 534 -22.04 35.48 15.08
CA SER A 534 -22.40 36.83 14.64
C SER A 534 -23.57 36.77 13.66
N ASP A 535 -24.28 37.89 13.49
CA ASP A 535 -25.53 37.95 12.71
C ASP A 535 -25.34 37.66 11.21
N ASN A 536 -24.12 37.82 10.70
CA ASN A 536 -23.79 37.61 9.28
C ASN A 536 -23.33 36.17 8.96
N LEU A 537 -23.29 35.29 9.96
CA LEU A 537 -22.81 33.91 9.81
C LEU A 537 -23.96 32.92 10.01
N GLU A 538 -24.18 32.04 9.04
CA GLU A 538 -25.02 30.87 9.25
C GLU A 538 -24.20 29.80 9.97
N ILE A 539 -24.69 29.35 11.12
CA ILE A 539 -24.05 28.27 11.87
C ILE A 539 -24.53 26.94 11.31
N VAL A 540 -23.59 26.15 10.79
CA VAL A 540 -23.89 24.85 10.19
C VAL A 540 -23.78 23.76 11.26
N VAL A 541 -22.74 23.83 12.09
CA VAL A 541 -22.52 22.93 13.22
C VAL A 541 -22.07 23.76 14.41
N SER A 542 -22.72 23.60 15.55
CA SER A 542 -22.32 24.23 16.81
C SER A 542 -21.56 23.25 17.69
N ALA A 543 -20.76 23.78 18.61
CA ALA A 543 -20.09 22.99 19.63
C ALA A 543 -20.11 23.72 20.97
N THR A 544 -20.28 22.96 22.04
CA THR A 544 -20.14 23.45 23.42
C THR A 544 -18.74 23.12 23.89
N ASP A 545 -17.98 24.13 24.30
CA ASP A 545 -16.62 23.93 24.82
C ASP A 545 -16.61 23.48 26.29
N SER A 546 -15.43 23.13 26.82
CA SER A 546 -15.27 22.73 28.22
C SER A 546 -15.58 23.84 29.24
N LYS A 547 -15.71 25.09 28.80
CA LYS A 547 -16.14 26.23 29.63
C LYS A 547 -17.66 26.49 29.48
N ASN A 548 -18.39 25.52 28.92
CA ASN A 548 -19.83 25.58 28.65
C ASN A 548 -20.25 26.74 27.72
N ARG A 549 -19.35 27.22 26.86
CA ARG A 549 -19.65 28.25 25.85
C ARG A 549 -20.15 27.58 24.58
N SER A 550 -21.29 28.04 24.08
CA SER A 550 -21.83 27.61 22.79
C SER A 550 -21.22 28.44 21.66
N LEU A 551 -20.39 27.81 20.84
CA LEU A 551 -19.69 28.39 19.70
C LEU A 551 -20.01 27.61 18.42
N ALA A 552 -19.49 28.04 17.26
CA ALA A 552 -19.66 27.33 16.00
C ALA A 552 -18.42 26.49 15.66
N ALA A 553 -18.60 25.25 15.24
CA ALA A 553 -17.53 24.41 14.70
C ALA A 553 -17.44 24.49 13.17
N VAL A 554 -18.57 24.75 12.51
CA VAL A 554 -18.66 25.00 11.06
C VAL A 554 -19.57 26.18 10.82
N ILE A 555 -19.10 27.15 10.03
CA ILE A 555 -19.84 28.36 9.66
C ILE A 555 -19.92 28.51 8.15
N TRP A 556 -20.99 29.14 7.67
CA TRP A 556 -21.15 29.57 6.29
C TRP A 556 -21.31 31.10 6.23
N GLU A 557 -20.32 31.74 5.61
CA GLU A 557 -20.25 33.18 5.37
C GLU A 557 -20.73 33.45 3.93
N LYS A 558 -21.99 33.88 3.78
CA LYS A 558 -22.61 34.14 2.45
C LYS A 558 -22.26 35.52 1.90
N ASN A 559 -22.33 36.53 2.77
CA ASN A 559 -22.18 37.93 2.38
C ASN A 559 -20.83 38.46 2.88
N ALA A 560 -19.74 37.84 2.44
CA ALA A 560 -18.40 38.33 2.76
C ALA A 560 -18.15 39.69 2.10
N ASP A 561 -17.34 40.54 2.73
CA ASP A 561 -17.05 41.90 2.25
C ASP A 561 -16.40 41.92 0.85
N ASP A 562 -15.80 40.82 0.41
CA ASP A 562 -15.16 40.65 -0.90
C ASP A 562 -16.00 39.88 -1.93
N GLY A 563 -17.27 39.59 -1.61
CA GLY A 563 -18.20 38.93 -2.51
C GLY A 563 -17.95 37.43 -2.74
N VAL A 564 -17.06 36.79 -1.97
CA VAL A 564 -16.79 35.36 -2.08
C VAL A 564 -17.47 34.59 -0.95
N GLU A 565 -18.34 33.64 -1.31
CA GLU A 565 -18.98 32.74 -0.34
C GLU A 565 -17.98 31.74 0.26
N ARG A 566 -18.02 31.54 1.58
CA ARG A 566 -17.07 30.66 2.29
C ARG A 566 -17.74 29.73 3.29
N VAL A 567 -17.36 28.45 3.28
CA VAL A 567 -17.66 27.51 4.37
C VAL A 567 -16.37 27.17 5.10
N LEU A 568 -16.32 27.51 6.39
CA LEU A 568 -15.12 27.37 7.22
C LEU A 568 -15.31 26.27 8.26
N PHE A 569 -14.39 25.31 8.26
CA PHE A 569 -14.35 24.17 9.17
C PHE A 569 -13.30 24.39 10.26
N GLY A 570 -13.73 24.30 11.51
CA GLY A 570 -12.87 24.45 12.70
C GLY A 570 -12.18 23.16 13.15
N HIS A 571 -12.38 22.07 12.41
CA HIS A 571 -11.70 20.80 12.62
C HIS A 571 -11.56 20.03 11.29
N ASN A 572 -10.72 19.01 11.28
CA ASN A 572 -10.43 18.22 10.09
C ASN A 572 -11.43 17.06 9.92
N LEU A 573 -11.32 16.32 8.81
CA LEU A 573 -12.23 15.22 8.47
C LEU A 573 -12.05 13.94 9.31
N THR A 574 -11.26 13.97 10.40
CA THR A 574 -11.14 12.81 11.30
C THR A 574 -12.34 12.66 12.23
N ASP A 575 -13.06 13.75 12.50
CA ASP A 575 -14.36 13.70 13.16
C ASP A 575 -15.46 13.39 12.14
N TRP A 576 -16.31 12.41 12.44
CA TRP A 576 -17.29 11.90 11.47
C TRP A 576 -18.48 12.87 11.25
N VAL A 577 -18.82 13.72 12.22
CA VAL A 577 -19.84 14.76 12.05
C VAL A 577 -19.31 15.77 11.04
N ILE A 578 -18.06 16.22 11.23
CA ILE A 578 -17.37 17.14 10.32
C ILE A 578 -17.24 16.52 8.92
N LYS A 579 -16.87 15.24 8.84
CA LYS A 579 -16.79 14.50 7.57
C LYS A 579 -18.13 14.47 6.83
N THR A 580 -19.22 14.18 7.54
CA THR A 580 -20.57 14.10 6.94
C THR A 580 -21.08 15.49 6.55
N THR A 581 -20.82 16.52 7.36
CA THR A 581 -21.11 17.91 7.01
C THR A 581 -20.34 18.33 5.76
N PHE A 582 -19.06 17.95 5.62
CA PHE A 582 -18.29 18.23 4.41
C PHE A 582 -18.88 17.53 3.17
N HIS A 583 -19.36 16.29 3.29
CA HIS A 583 -20.12 15.63 2.22
C HIS A 583 -21.38 16.44 1.84
N ASP A 584 -22.14 16.92 2.81
CA ASP A 584 -23.33 17.76 2.55
C ASP A 584 -22.99 19.11 1.91
N VAL A 585 -21.86 19.73 2.28
CA VAL A 585 -21.33 20.95 1.64
C VAL A 585 -21.02 20.71 0.15
N LEU A 586 -20.35 19.61 -0.17
CA LEU A 586 -20.04 19.27 -1.57
C LEU A 586 -21.32 19.05 -2.38
N TRP A 587 -22.32 18.38 -1.80
CA TRP A 587 -23.62 18.22 -2.46
C TRP A 587 -24.31 19.57 -2.68
N HIS A 588 -24.31 20.45 -1.67
CA HIS A 588 -24.98 21.75 -1.73
C HIS A 588 -24.47 22.63 -2.89
N PHE A 589 -23.15 22.65 -3.09
CA PHE A 589 -22.50 23.40 -4.18
C PHE A 589 -22.40 22.61 -5.49
N SER A 590 -23.25 21.59 -5.70
CA SER A 590 -23.33 20.81 -6.94
C SER A 590 -22.01 20.15 -7.37
N ALA A 591 -21.11 19.85 -6.43
CA ALA A 591 -19.88 19.11 -6.73
C ALA A 591 -20.16 17.65 -7.13
N PHE A 592 -21.31 17.11 -6.71
CA PHE A 592 -21.76 15.76 -7.06
C PHE A 592 -22.74 15.78 -8.23
N ASP A 593 -22.87 14.65 -8.92
CA ASP A 593 -23.90 14.46 -9.95
C ASP A 593 -25.30 14.67 -9.31
N SER A 594 -26.16 15.43 -10.00
CA SER A 594 -27.54 15.72 -9.57
C SER A 594 -28.37 14.44 -9.38
N ARG A 595 -27.95 13.31 -9.96
CA ARG A 595 -28.53 11.98 -9.79
C ARG A 595 -28.26 11.33 -8.42
N SER A 596 -27.38 11.90 -7.58
CA SER A 596 -27.04 11.31 -6.27
C SER A 596 -28.24 11.30 -5.31
N SER A 597 -28.82 10.12 -5.10
CA SER A 597 -29.98 9.88 -4.22
C SER A 597 -29.59 9.81 -2.74
N LEU A 598 -30.58 9.89 -1.85
CA LEU A 598 -30.44 9.50 -0.43
C LEU A 598 -30.60 7.98 -0.22
N THR A 599 -31.00 7.24 -1.27
CA THR A 599 -31.07 5.78 -1.22
C THR A 599 -29.66 5.19 -1.22
N ARG A 600 -29.45 4.16 -0.40
CA ARG A 600 -28.23 3.33 -0.39
C ARG A 600 -28.64 1.86 -0.51
N PHE A 601 -28.01 1.16 -1.44
CA PHE A 601 -28.23 -0.28 -1.62
C PHE A 601 -27.20 -1.06 -0.81
N VAL A 602 -27.67 -1.93 0.08
CA VAL A 602 -26.84 -2.74 0.97
C VAL A 602 -27.10 -4.22 0.71
N GLN A 603 -26.07 -4.93 0.27
CA GLN A 603 -26.03 -6.37 0.12
C GLN A 603 -25.00 -6.93 1.09
N VAL A 604 -25.34 -8.03 1.78
CA VAL A 604 -24.42 -8.75 2.67
C VAL A 604 -24.30 -10.17 2.16
N ASP A 605 -23.11 -10.49 1.68
CA ASP A 605 -22.76 -11.81 1.19
C ASP A 605 -22.04 -12.58 2.28
N ILE A 606 -22.48 -13.82 2.49
CA ILE A 606 -21.89 -14.78 3.41
C ILE A 606 -21.18 -15.84 2.58
N ASP A 607 -19.89 -15.67 2.40
CA ASP A 607 -19.03 -16.62 1.72
C ASP A 607 -18.80 -17.84 2.63
N ASP A 608 -18.16 -18.87 2.07
CA ASP A 608 -17.70 -20.03 2.83
C ASP A 608 -18.82 -20.84 3.49
N ILE A 609 -20.03 -20.85 2.92
CA ILE A 609 -21.07 -21.78 3.38
C ILE A 609 -20.60 -23.21 3.14
N PHE A 610 -20.63 -23.98 4.23
CA PHE A 610 -20.05 -25.31 4.41
C PHE A 610 -18.52 -25.36 4.53
N VAL A 611 -17.80 -24.25 4.34
CA VAL A 611 -16.34 -24.21 4.45
C VAL A 611 -15.95 -23.75 5.86
N GLY A 612 -14.84 -24.28 6.35
CA GLY A 612 -14.31 -23.94 7.68
C GLY A 612 -13.89 -25.16 8.46
N ALA A 613 -13.02 -24.94 9.44
CA ALA A 613 -12.57 -26.01 10.31
C ALA A 613 -13.65 -26.43 11.30
N ARG A 614 -13.58 -27.69 11.75
CA ARG A 614 -14.44 -28.24 12.80
C ARG A 614 -14.41 -27.35 14.04
N GLY A 615 -15.58 -27.00 14.57
CA GLY A 615 -15.77 -26.11 15.73
C GLY A 615 -15.87 -24.61 15.40
N THR A 616 -15.78 -24.21 14.13
CA THR A 616 -15.87 -22.79 13.70
C THR A 616 -17.12 -22.47 12.87
N ARG A 617 -17.92 -23.49 12.53
CA ARG A 617 -19.06 -23.39 11.62
C ARG A 617 -20.34 -23.09 12.40
N MET A 618 -21.37 -22.65 11.68
CA MET A 618 -22.66 -22.35 12.28
C MET A 618 -23.35 -23.62 12.79
N VAL A 619 -23.97 -23.53 13.96
CA VAL A 619 -24.88 -24.57 14.47
C VAL A 619 -26.34 -24.24 14.18
N GLU A 620 -27.26 -25.16 14.48
CA GLU A 620 -28.70 -24.92 14.32
C GLU A 620 -29.18 -23.61 14.99
N ASP A 621 -28.68 -23.27 16.18
CA ASP A 621 -29.06 -22.02 16.87
C ASP A 621 -28.57 -20.79 16.12
N ASP A 622 -27.36 -20.83 15.55
CA ASP A 622 -26.81 -19.75 14.73
C ASP A 622 -27.64 -19.55 13.46
N VAL A 623 -28.04 -20.64 12.80
CA VAL A 623 -28.89 -20.60 11.60
C VAL A 623 -30.27 -20.01 11.92
N LYS A 624 -30.86 -20.36 13.07
CA LYS A 624 -32.13 -19.76 13.53
C LYS A 624 -31.96 -18.26 13.78
N LYS A 625 -30.85 -17.86 14.39
CA LYS A 625 -30.54 -16.45 14.68
C LYS A 625 -30.19 -15.65 13.43
N LEU A 626 -29.59 -16.28 12.43
CA LEU A 626 -29.38 -15.71 11.11
C LEU A 626 -30.72 -15.34 10.46
N VAL A 627 -31.69 -16.26 10.42
CA VAL A 627 -33.05 -15.99 9.91
C VAL A 627 -33.74 -14.90 10.73
N GLN A 628 -33.66 -14.96 12.06
CA GLN A 628 -34.23 -13.93 12.92
C GLN A 628 -33.62 -12.54 12.64
N SER A 629 -32.30 -12.47 12.46
CA SER A 629 -31.60 -11.22 12.14
C SER A 629 -32.05 -10.64 10.80
N GLN A 630 -32.33 -11.49 9.81
CA GLN A 630 -32.86 -11.07 8.52
C GLN A 630 -34.22 -10.37 8.67
N GLU A 631 -35.13 -10.92 9.49
CA GLU A 631 -36.43 -10.26 9.76
C GLU A 631 -36.29 -8.95 10.53
N ILE A 632 -35.30 -8.85 11.42
CA ILE A 632 -34.98 -7.59 12.11
C ILE A 632 -34.45 -6.56 11.12
N LEU A 633 -33.48 -6.94 10.28
CA LEU A 633 -32.89 -6.03 9.28
C LEU A 633 -33.92 -5.56 8.25
N ARG A 634 -34.91 -6.38 7.88
CA ARG A 634 -36.02 -5.98 6.98
C ARG A 634 -36.85 -4.80 7.49
N LYS A 635 -36.86 -4.54 8.80
CA LYS A 635 -37.55 -3.38 9.39
C LYS A 635 -36.87 -2.06 9.03
N HIS A 636 -35.59 -2.12 8.67
CA HIS A 636 -34.72 -0.96 8.46
C HIS A 636 -34.14 -0.89 7.04
N ILE A 637 -33.90 -2.05 6.42
CA ILE A 637 -33.46 -2.20 5.04
C ILE A 637 -34.59 -2.86 4.24
N HIS A 638 -35.22 -2.11 3.34
CA HIS A 638 -36.36 -2.61 2.57
C HIS A 638 -35.99 -3.85 1.74
N ASN A 639 -36.78 -4.93 1.87
CA ASN A 639 -36.62 -6.21 1.18
C ASN A 639 -35.29 -6.96 1.42
N PHE A 640 -34.63 -6.71 2.56
CA PHE A 640 -33.35 -7.34 2.87
C PHE A 640 -33.37 -8.88 2.88
N THR A 641 -32.40 -9.50 2.23
CA THR A 641 -32.14 -10.94 2.24
C THR A 641 -30.64 -11.19 2.17
N TYR A 642 -30.11 -12.13 2.97
CA TYR A 642 -28.71 -12.53 2.89
C TYR A 642 -28.43 -13.35 1.63
N THR A 643 -27.25 -13.13 1.03
CA THR A 643 -26.76 -13.92 -0.11
C THR A 643 -25.70 -14.90 0.38
N LEU A 644 -25.83 -16.20 0.10
CA LEU A 644 -25.00 -17.27 0.63
C LEU A 644 -24.14 -17.91 -0.47
N GLY A 645 -22.82 -17.85 -0.30
CA GLY A 645 -21.83 -18.43 -1.20
C GLY A 645 -21.42 -19.82 -0.76
N PHE A 646 -21.71 -20.84 -1.55
CA PHE A 646 -21.52 -22.24 -1.14
C PHE A 646 -20.43 -22.97 -1.92
N SER A 647 -19.71 -23.84 -1.20
CA SER A 647 -18.81 -24.88 -1.74
C SER A 647 -19.30 -26.26 -1.32
N GLY A 648 -20.02 -26.93 -2.21
CA GLY A 648 -20.76 -28.16 -1.87
C GLY A 648 -19.89 -29.34 -1.42
N SER A 649 -18.60 -29.37 -1.74
CA SER A 649 -17.72 -30.48 -1.35
C SER A 649 -17.49 -30.60 0.16
N TYR A 650 -17.79 -29.53 0.92
CA TYR A 650 -17.60 -29.48 2.37
C TYR A 650 -18.92 -29.58 3.17
N TYR A 651 -20.02 -29.90 2.49
CA TYR A 651 -21.30 -30.16 3.16
C TYR A 651 -21.15 -31.32 4.14
N LYS A 652 -21.57 -31.11 5.40
CA LYS A 652 -21.42 -32.08 6.51
C LYS A 652 -19.97 -32.52 6.75
N ASN A 653 -19.07 -31.55 6.81
CA ASN A 653 -17.65 -31.75 7.12
C ASN A 653 -17.27 -31.11 8.47
N GLY A 654 -18.26 -30.85 9.34
CA GLY A 654 -18.08 -30.32 10.68
C GLY A 654 -18.17 -31.41 11.74
N ASP A 655 -18.56 -31.04 12.96
CA ASP A 655 -19.04 -31.99 13.97
C ASP A 655 -20.57 -32.15 13.93
N ASP A 656 -21.10 -33.09 14.73
CA ASP A 656 -22.54 -33.39 14.78
C ASP A 656 -23.44 -32.15 14.97
N LEU A 657 -22.99 -31.11 15.66
CA LEU A 657 -23.76 -29.89 15.88
C LEU A 657 -23.71 -28.97 14.66
N GLU A 658 -22.56 -28.88 14.00
CA GLU A 658 -22.36 -28.11 12.77
C GLU A 658 -23.06 -28.76 11.58
N ASP A 659 -22.99 -30.08 11.46
CA ASP A 659 -23.66 -30.84 10.40
C ASP A 659 -25.18 -30.71 10.49
N ARG A 660 -25.74 -30.63 11.70
CA ARG A 660 -27.16 -30.26 11.89
C ARG A 660 -27.44 -28.82 11.49
N GLY A 661 -26.49 -27.91 11.70
CA GLY A 661 -26.54 -26.54 11.18
C GLY A 661 -26.60 -26.51 9.65
N ASP A 662 -25.73 -27.25 8.98
CA ASP A 662 -25.71 -27.41 7.53
C ASP A 662 -27.04 -27.97 6.99
N GLU A 663 -27.58 -29.03 7.62
CA GLU A 663 -28.89 -29.59 7.28
C GLU A 663 -30.01 -28.56 7.42
N LEU A 664 -29.99 -27.76 8.49
CA LEU A 664 -30.97 -26.72 8.72
C LEU A 664 -30.86 -25.59 7.69
N LEU A 665 -29.65 -25.22 7.26
CA LEU A 665 -29.44 -24.26 6.16
C LEU A 665 -30.08 -24.76 4.86
N ILE A 666 -29.86 -26.03 4.49
CA ILE A 666 -30.51 -26.63 3.31
C ILE A 666 -32.02 -26.65 3.47
N LYS A 667 -32.54 -27.07 4.62
CA LYS A 667 -33.98 -27.09 4.91
C LYS A 667 -34.63 -25.70 4.80
N LEU A 668 -33.89 -24.66 5.15
CA LEU A 668 -34.31 -23.26 5.09
C LEU A 668 -33.83 -22.53 3.84
N ALA A 669 -33.29 -23.22 2.83
CA ALA A 669 -32.61 -22.60 1.69
C ALA A 669 -33.43 -21.51 0.98
N LYS A 670 -34.76 -21.68 0.89
CA LYS A 670 -35.70 -20.71 0.30
C LYS A 670 -35.76 -19.34 1.00
N HIS A 671 -35.24 -19.22 2.23
CA HIS A 671 -35.19 -17.96 2.97
C HIS A 671 -33.99 -17.09 2.57
N PHE A 672 -33.07 -17.63 1.78
CA PHE A 672 -31.82 -16.99 1.37
C PHE A 672 -31.71 -16.97 -0.15
N ILE A 673 -30.81 -16.12 -0.65
CA ILE A 673 -30.36 -16.17 -2.05
C ILE A 673 -29.02 -16.91 -2.06
N TRP A 674 -28.81 -17.80 -3.02
CA TRP A 674 -27.56 -18.58 -3.10
C TRP A 674 -26.76 -18.21 -4.34
N PHE A 675 -25.43 -18.27 -4.23
CA PHE A 675 -24.51 -18.15 -5.35
C PHE A 675 -23.37 -19.17 -5.25
N PRO A 676 -22.83 -19.65 -6.39
CA PRO A 676 -21.73 -20.60 -6.38
C PRO A 676 -20.42 -19.94 -5.91
N HIS A 677 -19.69 -20.65 -5.06
CA HIS A 677 -18.39 -20.24 -4.53
C HIS A 677 -17.32 -21.33 -4.76
N MET A 678 -17.29 -21.88 -5.99
CA MET A 678 -16.47 -23.05 -6.41
C MET A 678 -16.82 -24.34 -5.66
N TRP A 679 -16.33 -25.50 -6.13
CA TRP A 679 -16.66 -26.80 -5.52
C TRP A 679 -15.88 -27.08 -4.24
N ARG A 680 -14.55 -26.96 -4.31
CA ARG A 680 -13.60 -27.19 -3.21
C ARG A 680 -12.92 -25.90 -2.77
N HIS A 681 -13.63 -24.78 -2.82
CA HIS A 681 -13.06 -23.47 -2.48
C HIS A 681 -11.71 -23.22 -3.21
N ASN A 682 -11.63 -23.64 -4.48
CA ASN A 682 -10.40 -23.60 -5.27
C ASN A 682 -9.99 -22.15 -5.59
N HIS A 683 -8.71 -21.83 -5.45
CA HIS A 683 -8.16 -20.57 -5.95
C HIS A 683 -8.11 -20.61 -7.47
N ALA A 684 -8.91 -19.77 -8.13
CA ALA A 684 -9.13 -19.90 -9.57
C ALA A 684 -7.84 -19.77 -10.40
N HIS A 685 -6.91 -18.92 -9.95
CA HIS A 685 -5.68 -18.61 -10.67
C HIS A 685 -4.72 -19.82 -10.80
N GLU A 686 -4.81 -20.81 -9.90
CA GLU A 686 -3.93 -21.99 -9.88
C GLU A 686 -4.29 -23.04 -10.95
N TYR A 687 -5.48 -22.94 -11.57
CA TYR A 687 -6.02 -23.99 -12.42
C TYR A 687 -6.34 -23.53 -13.84
N ASN A 688 -6.31 -24.48 -14.76
CA ASN A 688 -6.71 -24.27 -16.15
C ASN A 688 -8.25 -24.36 -16.35
N GLY A 689 -8.71 -23.91 -17.51
CA GLY A 689 -10.12 -23.82 -17.85
C GLY A 689 -10.87 -25.16 -17.82
N SER A 690 -10.20 -26.26 -18.17
CA SER A 690 -10.83 -27.60 -18.14
C SER A 690 -11.13 -28.05 -16.70
N TYR A 691 -10.19 -27.83 -15.78
CA TYR A 691 -10.39 -28.12 -14.36
C TYR A 691 -11.47 -27.21 -13.75
N LEU A 692 -11.39 -25.89 -14.01
CA LEU A 692 -12.38 -24.93 -13.54
C LEU A 692 -13.79 -25.28 -14.02
N TYR A 693 -13.95 -25.64 -15.30
CA TYR A 693 -15.21 -26.11 -15.85
C TYR A 693 -15.74 -27.34 -15.10
N SER A 694 -14.92 -28.39 -14.97
CA SER A 694 -15.35 -29.65 -14.34
C SER A 694 -15.76 -29.48 -12.87
N THR A 695 -14.99 -28.69 -12.10
CA THR A 695 -15.30 -28.42 -10.70
C THR A 695 -16.56 -27.57 -10.54
N MET A 696 -16.78 -26.57 -11.39
CA MET A 696 -18.02 -25.80 -11.37
C MET A 696 -19.26 -26.66 -11.69
N VAL A 697 -19.15 -27.63 -12.61
CA VAL A 697 -20.22 -28.58 -12.91
C VAL A 697 -20.57 -29.41 -11.67
N LEU A 698 -19.58 -29.90 -10.92
CA LEU A 698 -19.83 -30.62 -9.66
C LEU A 698 -20.60 -29.77 -8.65
N ASN A 699 -20.20 -28.51 -8.46
CA ASN A 699 -20.92 -27.60 -7.55
C ASN A 699 -22.35 -27.32 -8.02
N LYS A 700 -22.58 -27.28 -9.34
CA LYS A 700 -23.91 -27.09 -9.92
C LYS A 700 -24.81 -28.31 -9.68
N LEU A 701 -24.30 -29.51 -9.92
CA LEU A 701 -25.04 -30.75 -9.64
C LEU A 701 -25.41 -30.87 -8.16
N PHE A 702 -24.51 -30.49 -7.25
CA PHE A 702 -24.82 -30.42 -5.82
C PHE A 702 -25.97 -29.45 -5.51
N ALA A 703 -25.96 -28.25 -6.10
CA ALA A 703 -27.02 -27.27 -5.90
C ALA A 703 -28.38 -27.76 -6.41
N GLU A 704 -28.39 -28.47 -7.55
CA GLU A 704 -29.59 -29.08 -8.13
C GLU A 704 -30.14 -30.21 -7.24
N ASP A 705 -29.27 -31.10 -6.75
CA ASP A 705 -29.63 -32.21 -5.86
C ASP A 705 -30.20 -31.72 -4.53
N MET A 706 -29.55 -30.72 -3.92
CA MET A 706 -29.97 -30.09 -2.66
C MET A 706 -31.10 -29.07 -2.84
N ARG A 707 -31.54 -28.81 -4.08
CA ARG A 707 -32.58 -27.84 -4.45
C ARG A 707 -32.32 -26.42 -3.93
N LEU A 708 -31.05 -25.99 -4.01
CA LEU A 708 -30.65 -24.63 -3.62
C LEU A 708 -31.17 -23.60 -4.63
N PRO A 709 -31.82 -22.51 -4.17
CA PRO A 709 -32.32 -21.46 -5.06
C PRO A 709 -31.18 -20.52 -5.49
N VAL A 710 -30.43 -20.93 -6.51
CA VAL A 710 -29.45 -20.07 -7.21
C VAL A 710 -30.19 -19.24 -8.26
N LEU A 711 -30.81 -18.14 -7.80
CA LEU A 711 -31.79 -17.38 -8.58
C LEU A 711 -31.18 -16.41 -9.61
N PHE A 712 -29.95 -15.97 -9.38
CA PHE A 712 -29.32 -14.94 -10.19
C PHE A 712 -28.04 -15.46 -10.84
N PRO A 713 -27.69 -14.97 -12.04
CA PRO A 713 -26.40 -15.23 -12.68
C PRO A 713 -25.28 -14.44 -11.99
N TYR A 714 -25.09 -14.69 -10.69
CA TYR A 714 -24.15 -14.05 -9.79
C TYR A 714 -23.22 -15.10 -9.19
N ALA A 715 -21.92 -14.84 -9.16
CA ALA A 715 -20.93 -15.74 -8.58
C ALA A 715 -19.76 -14.95 -7.98
N ILE A 716 -19.06 -15.55 -7.00
CA ILE A 716 -17.87 -14.97 -6.40
C ILE A 716 -16.80 -16.06 -6.33
N ALA A 717 -15.57 -15.73 -6.73
CA ALA A 717 -14.44 -16.64 -6.62
C ALA A 717 -13.86 -16.59 -5.19
N PRO A 718 -13.45 -17.73 -4.62
CA PRO A 718 -12.65 -17.78 -3.39
C PRO A 718 -11.47 -16.83 -3.42
N GLN A 719 -11.26 -16.10 -2.31
CA GLN A 719 -10.23 -15.05 -2.15
C GLN A 719 -10.25 -13.93 -3.20
N HIS A 720 -11.29 -13.87 -4.04
CA HIS A 720 -11.42 -12.97 -5.19
C HIS A 720 -10.40 -13.22 -6.31
N ASP A 721 -9.75 -14.37 -6.28
CA ASP A 721 -8.70 -14.74 -7.22
C ASP A 721 -9.26 -14.94 -8.63
N GLY A 722 -8.48 -14.50 -9.61
CA GLY A 722 -8.86 -14.57 -11.02
C GLY A 722 -9.96 -13.59 -11.45
N ILE A 723 -10.58 -12.83 -10.53
CA ILE A 723 -11.47 -11.71 -10.90
C ILE A 723 -10.62 -10.49 -11.27
N TYR A 724 -9.65 -10.14 -10.40
CA TYR A 724 -8.60 -9.16 -10.73
C TYR A 724 -7.31 -9.48 -9.94
N PRO A 725 -6.14 -9.66 -10.60
CA PRO A 725 -5.94 -9.67 -12.05
C PRO A 725 -6.80 -10.72 -12.75
N VAL A 726 -7.31 -10.37 -13.94
CA VAL A 726 -8.28 -11.20 -14.64
C VAL A 726 -7.62 -12.51 -15.10
N HIS A 727 -8.19 -13.63 -14.66
CA HIS A 727 -7.96 -14.95 -15.23
C HIS A 727 -9.08 -15.26 -16.23
N THR A 728 -8.76 -15.17 -17.51
CA THR A 728 -9.74 -15.27 -18.58
C THR A 728 -10.53 -16.59 -18.57
N GLU A 729 -9.88 -17.70 -18.21
CA GLU A 729 -10.50 -19.02 -18.22
C GLU A 729 -11.58 -19.16 -17.12
N LEU A 730 -11.46 -18.42 -16.00
CA LEU A 730 -12.48 -18.34 -14.97
C LEU A 730 -13.78 -17.73 -15.52
N PHE A 731 -13.68 -16.60 -16.23
CA PHE A 731 -14.83 -15.91 -16.82
C PHE A 731 -15.54 -16.79 -17.86
N ASP A 732 -14.77 -17.55 -18.65
CA ASP A 732 -15.32 -18.46 -19.65
C ASP A 732 -16.05 -19.65 -19.01
N ALA A 733 -15.45 -20.27 -17.98
CA ALA A 733 -16.09 -21.37 -17.25
C ALA A 733 -17.37 -20.92 -16.53
N TRP A 734 -17.34 -19.74 -15.89
CA TRP A 734 -18.51 -19.15 -15.25
C TRP A 734 -19.67 -18.91 -16.22
N ARG A 735 -19.40 -18.35 -17.40
CA ARG A 735 -20.44 -18.13 -18.41
C ARG A 735 -21.02 -19.46 -18.91
N GLN A 736 -20.17 -20.45 -19.15
CA GLN A 736 -20.61 -21.74 -19.70
C GLN A 736 -21.43 -22.57 -18.71
N VAL A 737 -21.03 -22.61 -17.43
CA VAL A 737 -21.66 -23.50 -16.44
C VAL A 737 -22.83 -22.83 -15.72
N TRP A 738 -22.63 -21.60 -15.26
CA TRP A 738 -23.55 -20.87 -14.39
C TRP A 738 -24.26 -19.70 -15.10
N ASN A 739 -23.90 -19.41 -16.35
CA ASN A 739 -24.38 -18.23 -17.08
C ASN A 739 -24.15 -16.93 -16.30
N VAL A 740 -23.02 -16.80 -15.59
CA VAL A 740 -22.72 -15.61 -14.76
C VAL A 740 -22.72 -14.36 -15.62
N GLU A 741 -23.40 -13.32 -15.14
CA GLU A 741 -23.46 -11.97 -15.71
C GLU A 741 -22.87 -10.94 -14.75
N VAL A 742 -22.84 -11.22 -13.44
CA VAL A 742 -22.35 -10.31 -12.41
C VAL A 742 -21.42 -11.04 -11.44
N THR A 743 -20.36 -10.38 -11.03
CA THR A 743 -19.49 -10.78 -9.91
C THR A 743 -19.04 -9.54 -9.14
N ALA A 744 -18.29 -9.71 -8.06
CA ALA A 744 -17.75 -8.61 -7.27
C ALA A 744 -16.36 -8.92 -6.72
N THR A 745 -15.55 -7.88 -6.53
CA THR A 745 -14.19 -7.99 -5.97
C THR A 745 -13.79 -6.72 -5.24
N GLU A 746 -12.98 -6.86 -4.19
CA GLU A 746 -12.29 -5.79 -3.49
C GLU A 746 -10.91 -5.47 -4.08
N GLU A 747 -10.41 -6.26 -5.04
CA GLU A 747 -9.04 -6.18 -5.55
C GLU A 747 -8.82 -5.11 -6.62
N TYR A 748 -9.90 -4.64 -7.24
CA TYR A 748 -9.83 -3.76 -8.41
C TYR A 748 -10.08 -2.28 -8.09
N PRO A 749 -9.24 -1.35 -8.59
CA PRO A 749 -7.96 -1.58 -9.27
C PRO A 749 -6.83 -1.98 -8.32
N HIS A 750 -7.01 -1.76 -7.02
CA HIS A 750 -6.16 -2.22 -5.92
C HIS A 750 -7.02 -2.51 -4.69
N PHE A 751 -6.54 -3.37 -3.79
CA PHE A 751 -7.20 -3.67 -2.52
C PHE A 751 -7.38 -2.42 -1.63
N LYS A 752 -6.37 -1.54 -1.61
CA LYS A 752 -6.36 -0.29 -0.84
C LYS A 752 -5.84 0.88 -1.70
N PRO A 753 -6.35 2.10 -1.47
CA PRO A 753 -7.43 2.44 -0.54
C PRO A 753 -8.81 2.06 -1.09
N ALA A 754 -9.77 1.74 -0.20
CA ALA A 754 -11.12 1.35 -0.62
C ALA A 754 -11.86 2.43 -1.42
N SER A 755 -11.52 3.71 -1.23
CA SER A 755 -12.04 4.85 -2.00
C SER A 755 -11.80 4.77 -3.50
N ASP A 756 -10.79 3.99 -3.90
CA ASP A 756 -10.34 3.89 -5.28
C ASP A 756 -10.94 2.67 -5.99
N ARG A 757 -11.69 1.81 -5.28
CA ARG A 757 -12.35 0.63 -5.87
C ARG A 757 -13.38 1.04 -6.91
N ARG A 758 -13.39 0.34 -8.05
CA ARG A 758 -14.25 0.64 -9.21
C ARG A 758 -14.95 -0.62 -9.69
N GLY A 759 -15.92 -0.45 -10.57
CA GLY A 759 -16.47 -1.56 -11.36
C GLY A 759 -15.78 -1.62 -12.72
N PHE A 760 -15.96 -2.74 -13.42
CA PHE A 760 -15.63 -2.87 -14.85
C PHE A 760 -16.43 -3.98 -15.51
N ILE A 761 -16.46 -4.01 -16.83
CA ILE A 761 -17.06 -5.10 -17.59
C ILE A 761 -15.93 -5.81 -18.34
N HIS A 762 -15.81 -7.11 -18.12
CA HIS A 762 -14.92 -7.96 -18.90
C HIS A 762 -15.68 -9.20 -19.37
N ARG A 763 -15.55 -9.54 -20.66
CA ARG A 763 -16.24 -10.71 -21.23
C ARG A 763 -17.73 -10.71 -20.89
N ASN A 764 -18.41 -9.57 -21.09
CA ASN A 764 -19.83 -9.37 -20.78
C ASN A 764 -20.26 -9.68 -19.33
N ILE A 765 -19.30 -9.86 -18.41
CA ILE A 765 -19.55 -10.02 -16.99
C ILE A 765 -19.25 -8.69 -16.31
N SER A 766 -20.24 -8.17 -15.61
CA SER A 766 -20.15 -6.97 -14.79
C SER A 766 -19.45 -7.29 -13.47
N VAL A 767 -18.32 -6.65 -13.22
CA VAL A 767 -17.57 -6.76 -11.97
C VAL A 767 -17.85 -5.53 -11.13
N LEU A 768 -18.41 -5.72 -9.93
CA LEU A 768 -18.75 -4.63 -9.00
C LEU A 768 -17.74 -4.50 -7.86
N PRO A 769 -17.54 -3.27 -7.32
CA PRO A 769 -16.64 -3.06 -6.19
C PRO A 769 -17.22 -3.64 -4.90
N ARG A 770 -16.53 -4.63 -4.32
CA ARG A 770 -16.89 -5.26 -3.04
C ARG A 770 -16.21 -4.55 -1.87
N GLN A 771 -16.88 -4.57 -0.72
CA GLN A 771 -16.52 -3.83 0.49
C GLN A 771 -16.15 -4.79 1.62
N THR A 772 -15.13 -4.40 2.39
CA THR A 772 -14.75 -5.10 3.62
C THR A 772 -15.55 -4.53 4.80
N CYS A 773 -15.90 -5.38 5.77
CA CYS A 773 -16.69 -4.96 6.94
C CYS A 773 -15.89 -4.91 8.26
N GLY A 774 -14.58 -5.22 8.22
CA GLY A 774 -13.72 -5.28 9.41
C GLY A 774 -13.81 -6.60 10.18
N LEU A 775 -14.63 -7.55 9.72
CA LEU A 775 -14.72 -8.90 10.27
C LEU A 775 -13.79 -9.84 9.50
N TYR A 776 -13.13 -10.75 10.22
CA TYR A 776 -12.20 -11.72 9.65
C TYR A 776 -12.71 -13.14 9.91
N THR A 777 -12.29 -14.11 9.10
CA THR A 777 -12.69 -15.53 9.25
C THR A 777 -12.30 -16.12 10.61
N HIS A 778 -11.20 -15.65 11.20
CA HIS A 778 -10.71 -16.10 12.50
C HIS A 778 -11.33 -15.36 13.69
N THR A 779 -12.16 -14.34 13.47
CA THR A 779 -12.76 -13.54 14.57
C THR A 779 -14.18 -14.00 14.85
N GLN A 780 -14.34 -14.85 15.86
CA GLN A 780 -15.60 -15.49 16.24
C GLN A 780 -16.14 -15.03 17.60
N PHE A 781 -15.29 -14.39 18.43
CA PHE A 781 -15.65 -13.94 19.77
C PHE A 781 -15.34 -12.45 19.98
N PHE A 782 -16.20 -11.73 20.70
CA PHE A 782 -16.03 -10.29 20.95
C PHE A 782 -14.73 -9.96 21.69
N HIS A 783 -14.38 -10.79 22.69
CA HIS A 783 -13.16 -10.59 23.48
C HIS A 783 -11.87 -10.84 22.68
N SER A 784 -11.97 -11.63 21.59
CA SER A 784 -10.86 -11.97 20.69
C SER A 784 -10.75 -11.05 19.48
N TYR A 785 -11.62 -10.04 19.38
CA TYR A 785 -11.62 -9.14 18.23
C TYR A 785 -10.27 -8.36 18.15
N PRO A 786 -9.60 -8.32 16.98
CA PRO A 786 -8.31 -7.65 16.81
C PRO A 786 -8.38 -6.18 17.24
N ASP A 787 -7.37 -5.73 17.98
CA ASP A 787 -7.30 -4.41 18.61
C ASP A 787 -8.42 -4.10 19.63
N GLY A 788 -9.18 -5.12 20.05
CA GLY A 788 -10.22 -5.05 21.08
C GLY A 788 -11.60 -4.61 20.58
N PHE A 789 -12.63 -4.94 21.35
CA PHE A 789 -14.04 -4.68 20.99
C PHE A 789 -14.36 -3.20 20.67
N ARG A 790 -13.70 -2.25 21.32
CA ARG A 790 -13.88 -0.81 21.04
C ARG A 790 -13.52 -0.46 19.59
N LYS A 791 -12.59 -1.20 18.97
CA LYS A 791 -12.26 -1.05 17.55
C LYS A 791 -13.46 -1.37 16.65
N LEU A 792 -14.16 -2.49 16.91
CA LEU A 792 -15.37 -2.87 16.19
C LEU A 792 -16.45 -1.80 16.33
N VAL A 793 -16.71 -1.34 17.55
CA VAL A 793 -17.68 -0.26 17.81
C VAL A 793 -17.29 1.02 17.06
N ASN A 794 -16.02 1.41 17.07
CA ASN A 794 -15.53 2.59 16.35
C ASN A 794 -15.63 2.47 14.83
N LEU A 795 -15.62 1.26 14.25
CA LEU A 795 -15.88 1.06 12.81
C LEU A 795 -17.35 1.36 12.47
N ILE A 796 -18.26 0.93 13.34
CA ILE A 796 -19.71 1.06 13.21
C ILE A 796 -20.14 2.52 13.45
N GLU A 797 -19.72 3.10 14.57
CA GLU A 797 -20.17 4.42 15.04
C GLU A 797 -19.32 5.55 14.44
N GLY A 798 -19.66 5.95 13.20
CA GLY A 798 -18.99 7.05 12.51
C GLY A 798 -17.64 6.68 11.88
N GLY A 799 -17.23 5.42 12.00
CA GLY A 799 -15.98 4.90 11.44
C GLY A 799 -16.02 4.59 9.94
N GLU A 800 -15.16 3.66 9.55
CA GLU A 800 -14.98 3.23 8.17
C GLU A 800 -16.23 2.53 7.62
N LEU A 801 -16.87 1.65 8.39
CA LEU A 801 -18.06 0.93 7.94
C LEU A 801 -19.23 1.88 7.68
N TYR A 802 -19.45 2.85 8.58
CA TYR A 802 -20.38 3.96 8.35
C TYR A 802 -20.02 4.78 7.11
N SER A 803 -18.73 5.14 6.97
CA SER A 803 -18.24 5.94 5.83
C SER A 803 -18.45 5.22 4.50
N THR A 804 -18.31 3.89 4.46
CA THR A 804 -18.54 3.07 3.27
C THR A 804 -19.98 3.17 2.79
N VAL A 805 -20.97 3.05 3.67
CA VAL A 805 -22.40 3.17 3.30
C VAL A 805 -22.76 4.62 2.96
N LEU A 806 -22.15 5.61 3.63
CA LEU A 806 -22.35 7.03 3.33
C LEU A 806 -21.92 7.35 1.90
N LEU A 807 -20.71 6.90 1.52
CA LEU A 807 -20.01 7.32 0.31
C LEU A 807 -20.33 6.48 -0.92
N ASN A 808 -20.73 5.22 -0.79
CA ASN A 808 -21.07 4.35 -1.93
C ASN A 808 -22.59 4.23 -2.09
N ASP A 809 -23.10 4.45 -3.29
CA ASP A 809 -24.54 4.29 -3.57
C ASP A 809 -24.98 2.82 -3.52
N ILE A 810 -24.05 1.90 -3.82
CA ILE A 810 -24.20 0.44 -3.73
C ILE A 810 -23.03 -0.10 -2.91
N SER A 811 -23.33 -0.84 -1.84
CA SER A 811 -22.35 -1.48 -0.95
C SER A 811 -22.62 -2.98 -0.87
N ILE A 812 -21.71 -3.77 -1.44
CA ILE A 812 -21.71 -5.23 -1.34
C ILE A 812 -20.67 -5.60 -0.28
N PHE A 813 -21.10 -6.08 0.89
CA PHE A 813 -20.21 -6.44 1.98
C PHE A 813 -19.87 -7.92 1.95
N MET A 814 -18.57 -8.22 2.01
CA MET A 814 -18.06 -9.56 2.22
C MET A 814 -18.09 -9.91 3.72
N THR A 815 -18.68 -11.06 4.02
CA THR A 815 -18.61 -11.77 5.30
C THR A 815 -18.42 -13.26 5.05
N HIS A 816 -18.15 -14.04 6.08
CA HIS A 816 -17.97 -15.49 5.97
C HIS A 816 -18.85 -16.20 7.00
N GLN A 817 -19.15 -17.47 6.77
CA GLN A 817 -19.94 -18.32 7.69
C GLN A 817 -19.50 -18.18 9.16
N GLN A 818 -18.20 -18.14 9.42
CA GLN A 818 -17.62 -18.05 10.76
C GLN A 818 -18.02 -16.76 11.49
N ASN A 819 -18.33 -15.68 10.76
CA ASN A 819 -18.77 -14.41 11.37
C ASN A 819 -20.20 -14.48 11.95
N PHE A 820 -20.93 -15.54 11.63
CA PHE A 820 -22.29 -15.82 12.11
C PHE A 820 -22.34 -16.99 13.10
N ALA A 821 -21.21 -17.66 13.34
CA ALA A 821 -21.07 -18.65 14.40
C ALA A 821 -20.73 -17.98 15.75
N HIS A 822 -20.85 -18.73 16.84
CA HIS A 822 -20.45 -18.31 18.20
C HIS A 822 -21.10 -16.97 18.63
N ASP A 823 -20.31 -15.91 18.88
CA ASP A 823 -20.82 -14.60 19.32
C ASP A 823 -21.55 -13.82 18.21
N ARG A 824 -21.59 -14.34 16.97
CA ARG A 824 -22.35 -13.77 15.83
C ARG A 824 -21.99 -12.31 15.56
N LEU A 825 -20.69 -12.02 15.47
CA LEU A 825 -20.16 -10.66 15.29
C LEU A 825 -20.78 -9.95 14.08
N ALA A 826 -21.08 -10.65 12.99
CA ALA A 826 -21.73 -10.05 11.82
C ALA A 826 -23.15 -9.55 12.11
N ILE A 827 -23.95 -10.34 12.83
CA ILE A 827 -25.31 -9.94 13.22
C ILE A 827 -25.27 -8.67 14.07
N TYR A 828 -24.38 -8.65 15.09
CA TYR A 828 -24.18 -7.46 15.92
C TYR A 828 -23.74 -6.26 15.06
N THR A 829 -22.78 -6.46 14.17
CA THR A 829 -22.18 -5.38 13.37
C THR A 829 -23.18 -4.69 12.46
N PHE A 830 -23.92 -5.44 11.65
CA PHE A 830 -24.88 -4.85 10.71
C PHE A 830 -26.12 -4.32 11.39
N HIS A 831 -26.59 -4.95 12.47
CA HIS A 831 -27.71 -4.43 13.25
C HIS A 831 -27.40 -3.03 13.81
N ASN A 832 -26.24 -2.89 14.48
CA ASN A 832 -25.83 -1.62 15.07
C ASN A 832 -25.48 -0.56 14.03
N LEU A 833 -24.88 -0.94 12.89
CA LEU A 833 -24.60 -0.03 11.78
C LEU A 833 -25.88 0.62 11.25
N VAL A 834 -26.91 -0.19 11.04
CA VAL A 834 -28.18 0.29 10.49
C VAL A 834 -28.89 1.21 11.48
N LEU A 835 -28.93 0.84 12.78
CA LEU A 835 -29.47 1.71 13.82
C LEU A 835 -28.71 3.03 13.93
N PHE A 836 -27.39 3.01 13.81
CA PHE A 836 -26.56 4.22 13.82
C PHE A 836 -26.85 5.11 12.61
N ILE A 837 -26.89 4.55 11.40
CA ILE A 837 -27.20 5.29 10.16
C ILE A 837 -28.60 5.90 10.25
N GLU A 838 -29.59 5.13 10.67
CA GLU A 838 -30.96 5.62 10.85
C GLU A 838 -31.09 6.64 11.97
N CYS A 839 -30.23 6.62 13.00
CA CYS A 839 -30.27 7.64 14.05
C CYS A 839 -29.76 8.98 13.52
N TRP A 840 -28.63 8.98 12.80
CA TRP A 840 -27.90 10.20 12.45
C TRP A 840 -28.16 10.75 11.05
N THR A 841 -28.74 9.97 10.14
CA THR A 841 -28.84 10.37 8.73
C THR A 841 -30.25 10.25 8.14
N ASN A 842 -30.49 10.95 7.05
CA ASN A 842 -31.69 10.86 6.22
C ASN A 842 -31.56 9.80 5.11
N LEU A 843 -30.56 8.91 5.18
CA LEU A 843 -30.37 7.86 4.19
C LEU A 843 -31.51 6.84 4.25
N ASN A 844 -31.89 6.33 3.09
CA ASN A 844 -32.88 5.27 2.95
C ASN A 844 -32.18 3.98 2.52
N LEU A 845 -32.14 2.99 3.41
CA LEU A 845 -31.45 1.74 3.13
C LEU A 845 -32.39 0.76 2.41
N ARG A 846 -31.90 0.16 1.32
CA ARG A 846 -32.63 -0.83 0.54
C ARG A 846 -31.73 -1.99 0.17
N TRP A 847 -32.33 -3.15 0.00
CA TRP A 847 -31.68 -4.26 -0.69
C TRP A 847 -32.10 -4.27 -2.16
N GLN A 848 -31.22 -4.77 -3.03
CA GLN A 848 -31.43 -4.89 -4.47
C GLN A 848 -30.70 -6.14 -4.94
N ASP A 849 -31.24 -6.81 -5.95
CA ASP A 849 -30.58 -7.99 -6.52
C ASP A 849 -29.29 -7.62 -7.28
N PRO A 850 -28.31 -8.54 -7.37
CA PRO A 850 -27.01 -8.25 -7.98
C PRO A 850 -27.08 -7.73 -9.43
N ILE A 851 -28.05 -8.20 -10.22
CA ILE A 851 -28.18 -7.84 -11.64
C ILE A 851 -28.66 -6.40 -11.78
N THR A 852 -29.70 -6.03 -11.03
CA THR A 852 -30.18 -4.65 -11.01
C THR A 852 -29.13 -3.73 -10.40
N SER A 853 -28.41 -4.15 -9.37
CA SER A 853 -27.28 -3.38 -8.82
C SER A 853 -26.19 -3.13 -9.86
N ALA A 854 -25.84 -4.12 -10.70
CA ALA A 854 -24.86 -3.90 -11.77
C ALA A 854 -25.34 -2.88 -12.80
N ARG A 855 -26.61 -2.95 -13.21
CA ARG A 855 -27.20 -1.97 -14.14
C ARG A 855 -27.18 -0.56 -13.54
N THR A 856 -27.67 -0.42 -12.30
CA THR A 856 -27.65 0.87 -11.58
C THR A 856 -26.23 1.41 -11.44
N TYR A 857 -25.24 0.57 -11.12
CA TYR A 857 -23.84 0.98 -11.00
C TYR A 857 -23.32 1.61 -12.30
N PHE A 858 -23.48 0.93 -13.43
CA PHE A 858 -22.94 1.42 -14.71
C PHE A 858 -23.81 2.50 -15.37
N GLU A 859 -25.05 2.71 -14.93
CA GLU A 859 -25.85 3.90 -15.26
C GLU A 859 -25.34 5.15 -14.51
N LEU A 860 -24.94 5.00 -13.26
CA LEU A 860 -24.31 6.04 -12.45
C LEU A 860 -22.87 6.32 -12.90
N HIS A 861 -22.14 5.28 -13.31
CA HIS A 861 -20.72 5.34 -13.65
C HIS A 861 -20.42 4.74 -15.03
N PRO A 862 -20.90 5.37 -16.13
CA PRO A 862 -20.76 4.81 -17.48
C PRO A 862 -19.30 4.72 -17.96
N ASN A 863 -18.43 5.61 -17.47
CA ASN A 863 -17.01 5.63 -17.81
C ASN A 863 -16.20 4.50 -17.16
N GLU A 864 -16.79 3.76 -16.22
CA GLU A 864 -16.14 2.64 -15.54
C GLU A 864 -16.43 1.30 -16.22
N LYS A 865 -17.22 1.26 -17.31
CA LYS A 865 -17.48 0.01 -18.05
C LYS A 865 -16.19 -0.60 -18.63
N THR A 866 -15.28 0.25 -19.09
CA THR A 866 -13.98 -0.17 -19.60
C THR A 866 -13.01 -0.33 -18.42
N PRO A 867 -12.34 -1.48 -18.28
CA PRO A 867 -11.36 -1.68 -17.22
C PRO A 867 -10.17 -0.72 -17.33
N ILE A 868 -9.35 -0.69 -16.29
CA ILE A 868 -8.07 -0.01 -16.23
C ILE A 868 -7.05 -1.06 -15.77
N TRP A 869 -6.26 -1.51 -16.72
CA TRP A 869 -5.28 -2.57 -16.54
C TRP A 869 -4.02 -2.05 -15.86
N ASN A 870 -3.81 -2.41 -14.60
CA ASN A 870 -2.57 -2.14 -13.88
C ASN A 870 -1.51 -3.19 -14.19
N ASN A 871 -0.24 -2.87 -13.94
CA ASN A 871 0.81 -3.88 -13.94
C ASN A 871 0.63 -4.83 -12.73
N PRO A 872 0.28 -6.11 -12.95
CA PRO A 872 0.05 -7.03 -11.83
C PRO A 872 1.35 -7.37 -11.07
N CYS A 873 2.52 -7.09 -11.64
CA CYS A 873 3.81 -7.39 -11.03
C CYS A 873 4.32 -6.31 -10.07
N THR A 874 3.74 -5.12 -10.11
CA THR A 874 4.13 -4.02 -9.19
C THR A 874 3.40 -4.11 -7.85
N ASP A 875 2.23 -4.73 -7.82
CA ASP A 875 1.45 -4.93 -6.60
C ASP A 875 1.74 -6.33 -6.04
N LEU A 876 2.20 -6.39 -4.78
CA LEU A 876 2.60 -7.65 -4.13
C LEU A 876 1.43 -8.64 -4.03
N ARG A 877 0.21 -8.14 -3.80
CA ARG A 877 -0.98 -8.98 -3.65
C ARG A 877 -1.44 -9.49 -5.00
N HIS A 878 -1.45 -8.65 -6.03
CA HIS A 878 -1.75 -9.11 -7.38
C HIS A 878 -0.74 -10.14 -7.85
N ARG A 879 0.55 -9.92 -7.58
CA ARG A 879 1.61 -10.88 -7.92
C ARG A 879 1.43 -12.26 -7.28
N SER A 880 0.85 -12.35 -6.08
CA SER A 880 0.59 -13.65 -5.44
C SER A 880 -0.60 -14.40 -6.01
N ILE A 881 -1.49 -13.74 -6.74
CA ILE A 881 -2.76 -14.32 -7.26
C ILE A 881 -2.86 -14.26 -8.79
N ILE A 882 -1.74 -14.04 -9.49
CA ILE A 882 -1.70 -14.17 -10.95
C ILE A 882 -1.65 -15.65 -11.37
N PRO A 883 -2.24 -16.00 -12.51
CA PRO A 883 -2.10 -17.33 -13.08
C PRO A 883 -0.62 -17.72 -13.25
N PRO A 884 -0.23 -18.99 -13.02
CA PRO A 884 1.14 -19.47 -13.23
C PRO A 884 1.70 -19.20 -14.64
N SER A 885 0.82 -19.10 -15.65
CA SER A 885 1.17 -18.70 -17.02
C SER A 885 1.72 -17.27 -17.14
N LEU A 886 1.49 -16.43 -16.14
CA LEU A 886 1.87 -15.01 -16.08
C LEU A 886 2.97 -14.74 -15.05
N ASN A 887 3.94 -15.64 -14.91
CA ASN A 887 5.06 -15.40 -13.98
C ASN A 887 5.77 -14.06 -14.29
N CYS A 888 5.76 -13.14 -13.33
CA CYS A 888 6.36 -11.81 -13.42
C CYS A 888 7.85 -11.80 -13.82
N SER A 889 8.61 -12.86 -13.55
CA SER A 889 9.99 -12.97 -14.01
C SER A 889 10.12 -13.17 -15.52
N ASN A 890 9.06 -13.66 -16.17
CA ASN A 890 9.01 -13.97 -17.60
C ASN A 890 8.13 -13.00 -18.39
N ILE A 891 7.37 -12.12 -17.72
CA ILE A 891 6.53 -11.12 -18.37
C ILE A 891 7.43 -10.12 -19.10
N THR A 892 7.19 -9.97 -20.40
CA THR A 892 7.81 -8.94 -21.23
C THR A 892 6.76 -7.89 -21.59
N LEU A 893 6.97 -6.66 -21.15
CA LEU A 893 6.15 -5.51 -21.50
C LEU A 893 7.01 -4.45 -22.22
N PRO A 894 6.41 -3.63 -23.10
CA PRO A 894 7.14 -2.53 -23.73
C PRO A 894 7.65 -1.52 -22.70
N ASN A 895 8.93 -1.19 -22.79
CA ASN A 895 9.52 -0.08 -22.05
C ASN A 895 9.57 1.21 -22.87
N VAL A 896 9.18 1.15 -24.15
CA VAL A 896 9.06 2.30 -25.05
C VAL A 896 7.75 2.19 -25.84
N VAL A 897 7.02 3.30 -25.98
CA VAL A 897 5.81 3.34 -26.83
C VAL A 897 5.88 4.53 -27.77
N ILE A 898 5.83 4.26 -29.07
CA ILE A 898 5.77 5.28 -30.13
C ILE A 898 4.30 5.60 -30.41
N VAL A 899 3.84 6.72 -29.87
CA VAL A 899 2.41 7.06 -29.81
C VAL A 899 1.90 7.81 -31.06
N GLY A 900 2.81 8.15 -31.97
CA GLY A 900 2.52 8.88 -33.21
C GLY A 900 2.93 10.36 -33.11
N PRO A 901 2.10 11.30 -33.60
CA PRO A 901 0.83 11.10 -34.30
C PRO A 901 0.93 10.39 -35.66
N GLN A 902 -0.22 10.12 -36.29
CA GLN A 902 -0.26 9.57 -37.66
C GLN A 902 0.36 10.54 -38.67
N LYS A 903 0.97 9.95 -39.72
CA LYS A 903 1.55 10.65 -40.89
C LYS A 903 2.82 11.48 -40.62
N THR A 904 3.53 11.20 -39.54
CA THR A 904 4.78 11.88 -39.16
C THR A 904 6.05 11.05 -39.39
N GLY A 905 5.93 9.79 -39.84
CA GLY A 905 7.09 8.91 -40.07
C GLY A 905 7.26 7.77 -39.06
N SER A 906 6.29 7.54 -38.18
CA SER A 906 6.35 6.49 -37.14
C SER A 906 6.68 5.07 -37.65
N THR A 907 6.20 4.67 -38.82
CA THR A 907 6.58 3.38 -39.44
C THR A 907 8.06 3.34 -39.85
N ALA A 908 8.61 4.45 -40.33
CA ALA A 908 10.03 4.54 -40.69
C ALA A 908 10.91 4.45 -39.43
N LEU A 909 10.55 5.19 -38.39
CA LEU A 909 11.24 5.13 -37.09
C LEU A 909 11.26 3.70 -36.54
N SER A 910 10.10 3.04 -36.47
CA SER A 910 9.99 1.64 -36.03
C SER A 910 10.82 0.68 -36.90
N SER A 911 10.80 0.84 -38.22
CA SER A 911 11.59 0.00 -39.13
C SER A 911 13.09 0.21 -39.03
N PHE A 912 13.56 1.39 -38.63
CA PHE A 912 14.99 1.66 -38.45
C PHE A 912 15.47 1.22 -37.07
N LEU A 913 14.67 1.46 -36.03
CA LEU A 913 15.01 1.06 -34.66
C LEU A 913 15.14 -0.48 -34.52
N THR A 914 14.31 -1.24 -35.25
CA THR A 914 14.39 -2.72 -35.31
C THR A 914 15.63 -3.27 -36.02
N LEU A 915 16.50 -2.42 -36.60
CA LEU A 915 17.79 -2.88 -37.13
C LEU A 915 18.78 -3.23 -36.02
N HIS A 916 18.58 -2.70 -34.81
CA HIS A 916 19.44 -2.95 -33.67
C HIS A 916 19.14 -4.31 -33.03
N PRO A 917 20.15 -5.16 -32.75
CA PRO A 917 19.93 -6.54 -32.27
C PRO A 917 19.26 -6.63 -30.89
N ASN A 918 19.48 -5.66 -30.00
CA ASN A 918 18.86 -5.59 -28.68
C ASN A 918 17.50 -4.85 -28.64
N VAL A 919 16.83 -4.74 -29.80
CA VAL A 919 15.50 -4.13 -29.92
C VAL A 919 14.50 -5.18 -30.40
N SER A 920 13.35 -5.28 -29.75
CA SER A 920 12.21 -6.09 -30.20
C SER A 920 10.92 -5.28 -30.25
N THR A 921 9.94 -5.78 -31.00
CA THR A 921 8.60 -5.19 -31.13
C THR A 921 7.57 -6.29 -31.38
N ASN A 922 6.29 -5.94 -31.39
CA ASN A 922 5.22 -6.88 -31.65
C ASN A 922 5.24 -7.45 -33.09
N PRO A 923 4.71 -8.66 -33.31
CA PRO A 923 4.48 -9.16 -34.65
C PRO A 923 3.43 -8.32 -35.38
N VAL A 924 3.41 -8.45 -36.70
CA VAL A 924 2.38 -7.86 -37.56
C VAL A 924 1.04 -8.53 -37.25
N ILE A 925 -0.01 -7.75 -37.00
CA ILE A 925 -1.36 -8.25 -36.77
C ILE A 925 -2.19 -8.11 -38.06
N PRO A 926 -3.11 -9.05 -38.33
CA PRO A 926 -4.18 -8.84 -39.31
C PRO A 926 -4.88 -7.47 -39.09
N ASP A 927 -5.25 -6.81 -40.17
CA ASP A 927 -6.00 -5.54 -40.21
C ASP A 927 -5.28 -4.26 -39.74
N SER A 928 -4.42 -4.32 -38.72
CA SER A 928 -3.69 -3.15 -38.19
C SER A 928 -2.18 -3.13 -38.50
N PHE A 929 -1.68 -4.16 -39.17
CA PHE A 929 -0.28 -4.32 -39.57
C PHE A 929 0.70 -4.18 -38.40
N GLU A 930 1.56 -3.16 -38.43
CA GLU A 930 2.57 -2.92 -37.39
C GLU A 930 2.00 -2.38 -36.06
N GLU A 931 0.73 -1.96 -36.02
CA GLU A 931 0.13 -1.31 -34.83
C GLU A 931 -0.72 -2.27 -34.00
N LEU A 932 -0.44 -2.40 -32.69
CA LEU A 932 -1.29 -3.19 -31.79
C LEU A 932 -2.64 -2.53 -31.54
N GLN A 933 -2.67 -1.19 -31.45
CA GLN A 933 -3.87 -0.40 -31.15
C GLN A 933 -4.61 -0.90 -29.90
N PHE A 934 -3.86 -1.39 -28.90
CA PHE A 934 -4.35 -1.81 -27.59
C PHE A 934 -4.97 -0.64 -26.80
N PHE A 935 -4.18 0.34 -26.36
CA PHE A 935 -4.67 1.48 -25.58
C PHE A 935 -5.64 2.38 -26.37
N GLY A 936 -6.79 2.67 -25.79
CA GLY A 936 -7.85 3.50 -26.37
C GLY A 936 -8.55 2.87 -27.57
N GLY A 937 -8.22 1.63 -27.94
CA GLY A 937 -8.78 0.87 -29.05
C GLY A 937 -9.61 -0.34 -28.60
N VAL A 938 -10.14 -1.08 -29.58
CA VAL A 938 -11.00 -2.26 -29.33
C VAL A 938 -10.24 -3.42 -28.70
N ASN A 939 -8.94 -3.55 -29.02
CA ASN A 939 -8.07 -4.62 -28.51
C ASN A 939 -7.81 -4.51 -27.00
N TYR A 940 -8.11 -3.37 -26.38
CA TYR A 940 -7.99 -3.19 -24.92
C TYR A 940 -8.84 -4.20 -24.13
N ASN A 941 -9.98 -4.61 -24.69
CA ASN A 941 -10.91 -5.53 -24.05
C ASN A 941 -10.40 -6.98 -23.99
N GLU A 942 -9.39 -7.33 -24.80
CA GLU A 942 -8.73 -8.64 -24.77
C GLU A 942 -7.93 -8.87 -23.47
N GLY A 943 -7.59 -7.79 -22.76
CA GLY A 943 -6.93 -7.85 -21.46
C GLY A 943 -5.40 -7.95 -21.51
N ILE A 944 -4.79 -7.98 -20.33
CA ILE A 944 -3.33 -7.88 -20.13
C ILE A 944 -2.60 -9.10 -20.70
N GLN A 945 -3.13 -10.31 -20.50
CA GLN A 945 -2.52 -11.54 -21.01
C GLN A 945 -2.33 -11.48 -22.53
N TRP A 946 -3.34 -11.00 -23.26
CA TRP A 946 -3.26 -10.84 -24.72
C TRP A 946 -2.13 -9.90 -25.11
N TYR A 947 -1.97 -8.79 -24.38
CA TYR A 947 -0.96 -7.76 -24.63
C TYR A 947 0.46 -8.27 -24.35
N ILE A 948 0.68 -8.91 -23.20
CA ILE A 948 1.98 -9.51 -22.81
C ILE A 948 2.44 -10.51 -23.87
N ASN A 949 1.53 -11.35 -24.37
CA ASN A 949 1.84 -12.40 -25.34
C ASN A 949 2.26 -11.89 -26.73
N LYS A 950 2.29 -10.57 -26.95
CA LYS A 950 2.76 -9.96 -28.21
C LYS A 950 4.25 -9.64 -28.23
N PHE A 951 4.95 -9.72 -27.10
CA PHE A 951 6.32 -9.23 -26.99
C PHE A 951 7.32 -10.32 -26.63
N THR A 952 8.54 -10.16 -27.14
CA THR A 952 9.67 -11.04 -26.85
C THR A 952 10.75 -10.26 -26.09
N PRO A 953 11.44 -10.85 -25.10
CA PRO A 953 12.43 -10.15 -24.30
C PRO A 953 13.55 -9.50 -25.13
N ALA A 954 13.86 -8.24 -24.83
CA ALA A 954 15.00 -7.49 -25.37
C ALA A 954 15.36 -6.34 -24.42
N LYS A 955 16.48 -5.62 -24.67
CA LYS A 955 16.84 -4.44 -23.87
C LYS A 955 15.82 -3.31 -24.06
N VAL A 956 15.43 -3.08 -25.31
CA VAL A 956 14.33 -2.17 -25.67
C VAL A 956 13.24 -2.99 -26.33
N VAL A 957 12.09 -3.04 -25.69
CA VAL A 957 10.87 -3.64 -26.22
C VAL A 957 9.93 -2.48 -26.49
N PHE A 958 9.51 -2.32 -27.75
CA PHE A 958 8.65 -1.20 -28.09
C PHE A 958 7.39 -1.60 -28.81
N GLU A 959 6.35 -0.80 -28.61
CA GLU A 959 5.14 -0.80 -29.42
C GLU A 959 5.07 0.49 -30.23
N LYS A 960 4.53 0.43 -31.44
CA LYS A 960 4.15 1.61 -32.22
C LYS A 960 2.66 1.57 -32.52
N SER A 961 1.92 2.58 -32.08
CA SER A 961 0.51 2.78 -32.43
C SER A 961 0.25 4.29 -32.57
N ALA A 962 0.17 4.77 -33.81
CA ALA A 962 0.14 6.21 -34.08
C ALA A 962 -1.20 6.88 -33.72
N THR A 963 -2.22 6.07 -33.43
CA THR A 963 -3.54 6.47 -32.97
C THR A 963 -3.58 6.85 -31.49
N TYR A 964 -2.51 6.59 -30.72
CA TYR A 964 -2.50 6.86 -29.29
C TYR A 964 -2.40 8.35 -28.98
N PHE A 965 -1.61 9.10 -29.77
CA PHE A 965 -1.28 10.48 -29.45
C PHE A 965 -2.52 11.37 -29.23
N ASP A 966 -3.51 11.28 -30.12
CA ASP A 966 -4.73 12.08 -30.06
C ASP A 966 -5.92 11.37 -29.39
N ASN A 967 -5.78 10.10 -29.01
CA ASN A 967 -6.80 9.36 -28.27
C ASN A 967 -6.93 9.86 -26.82
N PRO A 968 -8.14 10.15 -26.33
CA PRO A 968 -8.35 10.70 -24.98
C PRO A 968 -8.03 9.72 -23.85
N GLU A 969 -8.18 8.41 -24.07
CA GLU A 969 -8.01 7.37 -23.04
C GLU A 969 -6.62 6.75 -23.04
N ALA A 970 -5.89 6.82 -24.17
CA ALA A 970 -4.64 6.09 -24.35
C ALA A 970 -3.58 6.44 -23.29
N ALA A 971 -3.38 7.73 -22.98
CA ALA A 971 -2.38 8.14 -21.98
C ALA A 971 -2.67 7.56 -20.59
N LYS A 972 -3.94 7.60 -20.15
CA LYS A 972 -4.40 7.07 -18.86
C LYS A 972 -4.26 5.55 -18.78
N GLN A 973 -4.69 4.84 -19.81
CA GLN A 973 -4.61 3.38 -19.84
C GLN A 973 -3.17 2.90 -19.95
N LEU A 974 -2.33 3.60 -20.72
CA LEU A 974 -0.91 3.29 -20.85
C LEU A 974 -0.17 3.54 -19.55
N SER A 975 -0.40 4.66 -18.85
CA SER A 975 0.27 4.94 -17.58
C SER A 975 -0.11 3.97 -16.46
N SER A 976 -1.31 3.42 -16.50
CA SER A 976 -1.75 2.41 -15.52
C SER A 976 -1.01 1.08 -15.71
N LEU A 977 -0.82 0.63 -16.96
CA LEU A 977 -0.13 -0.63 -17.24
C LEU A 977 1.40 -0.47 -17.30
N LEU A 978 1.87 0.64 -17.85
CA LEU A 978 3.27 0.92 -18.19
C LEU A 978 3.71 2.30 -17.63
N PRO A 979 3.68 2.51 -16.30
CA PRO A 979 3.97 3.81 -15.69
C PRO A 979 5.40 4.31 -16.00
N ASP A 980 6.36 3.40 -16.14
CA ASP A 980 7.77 3.73 -16.35
C ASP A 980 8.19 3.79 -17.82
N ALA A 981 7.27 3.57 -18.77
CA ALA A 981 7.60 3.55 -20.19
C ALA A 981 8.06 4.93 -20.70
N LYS A 982 8.97 4.93 -21.67
CA LYS A 982 9.33 6.11 -22.45
C LYS A 982 8.32 6.29 -23.58
N VAL A 983 7.74 7.48 -23.67
CA VAL A 983 6.72 7.81 -24.67
C VAL A 983 7.38 8.63 -25.78
N VAL A 984 7.41 8.09 -27.01
CA VAL A 984 8.03 8.73 -28.17
C VAL A 984 6.96 9.41 -29.01
N VAL A 985 7.10 10.73 -29.21
CA VAL A 985 6.22 11.59 -30.02
C VAL A 985 7.02 12.17 -31.18
N ILE A 986 6.51 12.06 -32.40
CA ILE A 986 7.16 12.60 -33.60
C ILE A 986 6.48 13.90 -34.02
N LEU A 987 7.21 15.01 -33.98
CA LEU A 987 6.75 16.34 -34.36
C LEU A 987 7.08 16.60 -35.83
N TYR A 988 6.06 16.94 -36.63
CA TYR A 988 6.21 17.24 -38.05
C TYR A 988 5.42 18.50 -38.41
N ASN A 989 5.71 19.13 -39.55
CA ASN A 989 4.91 20.26 -40.03
C ASN A 989 3.41 19.87 -40.08
N PRO A 990 2.53 20.52 -39.28
CA PRO A 990 1.13 20.11 -39.13
C PRO A 990 0.33 20.31 -40.42
N THR A 991 0.71 21.28 -41.26
CA THR A 991 0.12 21.52 -42.59
C THR A 991 0.39 20.33 -43.51
N LEU A 992 1.67 19.94 -43.64
CA LEU A 992 2.07 18.79 -44.46
C LEU A 992 1.49 17.48 -43.90
N ARG A 993 1.43 17.33 -42.58
CA ARG A 993 0.80 16.19 -41.89
C ARG A 993 -0.68 16.08 -42.24
N ALA A 994 -1.43 17.18 -42.14
CA ALA A 994 -2.86 17.22 -42.46
C ALA A 994 -3.12 16.87 -43.94
N TYR A 995 -2.31 17.42 -44.84
CA TYR A 995 -2.39 17.12 -46.27
C TYR A 995 -2.06 15.65 -46.57
N SER A 996 -1.03 15.09 -45.91
CA SER A 996 -0.69 13.67 -46.03
C SER A 996 -1.79 12.75 -45.50
N TRP A 997 -2.55 13.19 -44.48
CA TRP A 997 -3.73 12.47 -44.00
C TRP A 997 -4.88 12.52 -45.02
N TYR A 998 -5.14 13.67 -45.65
CA TYR A 998 -6.10 13.79 -46.76
C TYR A 998 -5.78 12.84 -47.91
N GLN A 999 -4.55 12.87 -48.40
CA GLN A 999 -4.11 11.96 -49.45
C GLN A 999 -4.20 10.48 -49.04
N HIS A 1000 -4.00 10.20 -47.75
CA HIS A 1000 -4.20 8.86 -47.21
C HIS A 1000 -5.66 8.42 -47.25
N MET A 1001 -6.61 9.29 -46.89
CA MET A 1001 -8.04 8.99 -46.93
C MET A 1001 -8.55 8.80 -48.37
N ILE A 1002 -8.08 9.64 -49.31
CA ILE A 1002 -8.37 9.48 -50.74
C ILE A 1002 -7.89 8.11 -51.24
N ALA A 1003 -6.64 7.72 -50.92
CA ALA A 1003 -6.09 6.43 -51.33
C ALA A 1003 -6.79 5.20 -50.72
N HIS A 1004 -7.60 5.38 -49.67
CA HIS A 1004 -8.42 4.32 -49.06
C HIS A 1004 -9.89 4.42 -49.44
N ASN A 1005 -10.25 5.26 -50.42
CA ASN A 1005 -11.63 5.49 -50.86
C ASN A 1005 -12.58 5.86 -49.71
N ASP A 1006 -12.14 6.69 -48.77
CA ASP A 1006 -12.97 7.15 -47.65
C ASP A 1006 -14.17 7.97 -48.16
N SER A 1007 -15.37 7.43 -47.99
CA SER A 1007 -16.61 7.99 -48.54
C SER A 1007 -16.88 9.41 -48.06
N ALA A 1008 -16.57 9.71 -46.79
CA ALA A 1008 -16.76 11.02 -46.19
C ALA A 1008 -15.86 12.08 -46.83
N THR A 1009 -14.61 11.71 -47.12
CA THR A 1009 -13.62 12.58 -47.74
C THR A 1009 -13.93 12.79 -49.23
N LEU A 1010 -14.28 11.73 -49.94
CA LEU A 1010 -14.68 11.79 -51.35
C LEU A 1010 -15.93 12.66 -51.55
N SER A 1011 -16.92 12.54 -50.66
CA SER A 1011 -18.17 13.33 -50.73
C SER A 1011 -17.96 14.82 -50.51
N ALA A 1012 -16.90 15.22 -49.78
CA ALA A 1012 -16.58 16.63 -49.56
C ALA A 1012 -15.88 17.29 -50.76
N GLY A 1013 -15.40 16.50 -51.73
CA GLY A 1013 -14.76 16.96 -52.97
C GLY A 1013 -13.31 17.43 -52.83
N SER A 1014 -13.03 18.35 -51.90
CA SER A 1014 -11.68 18.92 -51.68
C SER A 1014 -11.37 19.12 -50.18
N LEU A 1015 -10.08 19.26 -49.85
CA LEU A 1015 -9.67 19.56 -48.48
C LEU A 1015 -10.12 20.98 -48.06
N GLU A 1016 -10.11 21.93 -48.99
CA GLU A 1016 -10.61 23.30 -48.79
C GLU A 1016 -12.07 23.29 -48.33
N ASN A 1017 -12.93 22.49 -48.97
CA ASN A 1017 -14.34 22.35 -48.60
C ASN A 1017 -14.50 21.72 -47.21
N ILE A 1018 -13.64 20.75 -46.86
CA ILE A 1018 -13.63 20.17 -45.51
C ILE A 1018 -13.25 21.23 -44.46
N LEU A 1019 -12.26 22.07 -44.76
CA LEU A 1019 -11.81 23.12 -43.85
C LEU A 1019 -12.86 24.23 -43.67
N ASP A 1020 -13.57 24.62 -44.72
CA ASP A 1020 -14.60 25.67 -44.70
C ASP A 1020 -15.97 25.18 -44.24
N GLY A 1021 -16.19 23.87 -44.26
CA GLY A 1021 -17.47 23.26 -43.97
C GLY A 1021 -18.02 23.63 -42.60
N GLN A 1022 -19.19 24.28 -42.59
CA GLN A 1022 -19.87 24.68 -41.35
C GLN A 1022 -20.90 23.64 -40.87
N THR A 1023 -21.25 22.66 -41.70
CA THR A 1023 -22.19 21.61 -41.30
C THR A 1023 -21.60 20.76 -40.17
N ILE A 1024 -22.46 20.18 -39.33
CA ILE A 1024 -22.04 19.33 -38.21
C ILE A 1024 -21.14 18.17 -38.70
N LEU A 1025 -21.49 17.58 -39.84
CA LEU A 1025 -20.72 16.50 -40.47
C LEU A 1025 -19.33 16.97 -40.91
N LEU A 1026 -19.25 18.08 -41.67
CA LEU A 1026 -17.97 18.60 -42.15
C LEU A 1026 -17.10 19.10 -40.99
N ARG A 1027 -17.66 19.68 -39.92
CA ARG A 1027 -16.92 20.01 -38.69
C ARG A 1027 -16.31 18.77 -38.04
N LYS A 1028 -17.05 17.66 -37.94
CA LYS A 1028 -16.51 16.39 -37.41
C LYS A 1028 -15.39 15.84 -38.30
N ILE A 1029 -15.59 15.84 -39.62
CA ILE A 1029 -14.59 15.39 -40.58
C ILE A 1029 -13.32 16.26 -40.50
N ARG A 1030 -13.48 17.58 -40.51
CA ARG A 1030 -12.41 18.58 -40.34
C ARG A 1030 -11.55 18.31 -39.12
N GLN A 1031 -12.13 17.93 -37.99
CA GLN A 1031 -11.37 17.63 -36.79
C GLN A 1031 -10.41 16.43 -36.97
N ARG A 1032 -10.75 15.43 -37.80
CA ARG A 1032 -9.84 14.29 -38.10
C ARG A 1032 -8.55 14.75 -38.77
N TYR A 1033 -8.62 15.80 -39.59
CA TYR A 1033 -7.47 16.38 -40.28
C TYR A 1033 -6.62 17.28 -39.37
N ILE A 1034 -7.27 18.07 -38.54
CA ILE A 1034 -6.60 19.10 -37.73
C ILE A 1034 -6.07 18.52 -36.41
N SER A 1035 -6.85 17.66 -35.73
CA SER A 1035 -6.59 17.24 -34.36
C SER A 1035 -5.16 16.76 -34.14
N GLY A 1036 -4.66 15.83 -34.96
CA GLY A 1036 -3.31 15.29 -34.81
C GLY A 1036 -2.17 16.28 -35.08
N GLY A 1037 -2.45 17.50 -35.58
CA GLY A 1037 -1.48 18.60 -35.69
C GLY A 1037 -1.48 19.56 -34.50
N ARG A 1038 -2.41 19.42 -33.55
CA ARG A 1038 -2.52 20.27 -32.34
C ARG A 1038 -1.63 19.74 -31.22
N TYR A 1039 -0.32 19.81 -31.42
CA TYR A 1039 0.66 19.10 -30.58
C TYR A 1039 0.56 19.45 -29.09
N THR A 1040 0.52 20.74 -28.72
CA THR A 1040 0.45 21.17 -27.32
C THR A 1040 -0.80 20.69 -26.61
N HIS A 1041 -1.96 20.73 -27.29
CA HIS A 1041 -3.22 20.25 -26.74
C HIS A 1041 -3.15 18.79 -26.31
N HIS A 1042 -2.52 17.93 -27.11
CA HIS A 1042 -2.36 16.52 -26.76
C HIS A 1042 -1.20 16.29 -25.80
N LEU A 1043 -0.08 17.00 -25.95
CA LEU A 1043 1.05 16.91 -25.00
C LEU A 1043 0.62 17.27 -23.57
N ASP A 1044 -0.24 18.27 -23.39
CA ASP A 1044 -0.78 18.60 -22.07
C ASP A 1044 -1.51 17.41 -21.43
N ARG A 1045 -2.26 16.62 -22.21
CA ARG A 1045 -2.92 15.40 -21.75
C ARG A 1045 -1.90 14.32 -21.36
N TRP A 1046 -0.89 14.08 -22.20
CA TRP A 1046 0.17 13.12 -21.90
C TRP A 1046 0.94 13.52 -20.63
N LEU A 1047 1.16 14.82 -20.41
CA LEU A 1047 1.82 15.37 -19.22
C LEU A 1047 0.99 15.26 -17.93
N GLU A 1048 -0.31 14.96 -18.00
CA GLU A 1048 -1.11 14.62 -16.82
C GLU A 1048 -0.70 13.27 -16.22
N TYR A 1049 -0.16 12.36 -17.05
CA TYR A 1049 0.16 10.97 -16.68
C TYR A 1049 1.65 10.64 -16.72
N PHE A 1050 2.41 11.28 -17.62
CA PHE A 1050 3.85 11.07 -17.76
C PHE A 1050 4.61 12.36 -17.44
N PRO A 1051 5.67 12.30 -16.63
CA PRO A 1051 6.57 13.42 -16.47
C PRO A 1051 7.28 13.72 -17.79
N LEU A 1052 7.66 14.98 -17.99
CA LEU A 1052 8.33 15.43 -19.21
C LEU A 1052 9.61 14.62 -19.51
N SER A 1053 10.32 14.13 -18.49
CA SER A 1053 11.52 13.29 -18.62
C SER A 1053 11.27 11.89 -19.22
N GLN A 1054 10.00 11.48 -19.34
CA GLN A 1054 9.60 10.25 -20.04
C GLN A 1054 9.12 10.51 -21.48
N LEU A 1055 8.88 11.77 -21.87
CA LEU A 1055 8.47 12.14 -23.22
C LEU A 1055 9.70 12.44 -24.10
N LEU A 1056 9.89 11.63 -25.13
CA LEU A 1056 10.96 11.79 -26.13
C LEU A 1056 10.37 12.39 -27.41
N LEU A 1057 10.74 13.63 -27.71
CA LEU A 1057 10.26 14.35 -28.89
C LEU A 1057 11.24 14.18 -30.04
N VAL A 1058 10.76 13.65 -31.17
CA VAL A 1058 11.55 13.40 -32.39
C VAL A 1058 11.14 14.37 -33.48
N ASP A 1059 12.10 15.01 -34.14
CA ASP A 1059 11.84 15.82 -35.34
C ASP A 1059 11.58 14.90 -36.55
N GLY A 1060 10.37 14.98 -37.10
CA GLY A 1060 9.94 14.18 -38.25
C GLY A 1060 10.57 14.60 -39.57
N GLU A 1061 10.98 15.87 -39.74
CA GLU A 1061 11.74 16.29 -40.93
C GLU A 1061 13.17 15.77 -40.86
N GLU A 1062 13.80 15.86 -39.69
CA GLU A 1062 15.12 15.28 -39.50
C GLU A 1062 15.11 13.75 -39.63
N LEU A 1063 14.04 13.09 -39.17
CA LEU A 1063 13.85 11.64 -39.41
C LEU A 1063 13.73 11.32 -40.91
N ARG A 1064 13.12 12.21 -41.70
CA ARG A 1064 12.98 12.02 -43.16
C ARG A 1064 14.33 12.19 -43.87
N ASP A 1065 15.08 13.23 -43.50
CA ASP A 1065 16.24 13.70 -44.26
C ASP A 1065 17.57 13.16 -43.70
N HIS A 1066 17.66 12.92 -42.39
CA HIS A 1066 18.84 12.44 -41.66
C HIS A 1066 18.49 11.32 -40.65
N PRO A 1067 17.83 10.21 -41.06
CA PRO A 1067 17.33 9.19 -40.14
C PRO A 1067 18.39 8.51 -39.28
N VAL A 1068 19.62 8.39 -39.78
CA VAL A 1068 20.73 7.76 -39.04
C VAL A 1068 21.00 8.52 -37.74
N LYS A 1069 21.12 9.84 -37.83
CA LYS A 1069 21.36 10.70 -36.66
C LYS A 1069 20.24 10.57 -35.62
N VAL A 1070 18.99 10.69 -36.06
CA VAL A 1070 17.81 10.60 -35.18
C VAL A 1070 17.75 9.25 -34.45
N VAL A 1071 17.99 8.15 -35.17
CA VAL A 1071 17.91 6.80 -34.59
C VAL A 1071 19.11 6.52 -33.67
N GLU A 1072 20.30 7.05 -33.96
CA GLU A 1072 21.48 6.96 -33.08
C GLU A 1072 21.28 7.73 -31.76
N GLU A 1073 20.76 8.97 -31.84
CA GLU A 1073 20.43 9.79 -30.67
C GLU A 1073 19.32 9.14 -29.82
N LEU A 1074 18.26 8.64 -30.47
CA LEU A 1074 17.20 7.91 -29.77
C LEU A 1074 17.73 6.63 -29.12
N SER A 1075 18.56 5.85 -29.83
CA SER A 1075 19.16 4.62 -29.29
C SER A 1075 20.01 4.90 -28.06
N THR A 1076 20.82 5.97 -28.12
CA THR A 1076 21.64 6.43 -26.99
C THR A 1076 20.77 6.83 -25.80
N THR A 1077 19.69 7.59 -26.04
CA THR A 1077 18.75 8.04 -25.00
C THR A 1077 18.02 6.86 -24.34
N LEU A 1078 17.74 5.81 -25.10
CA LEU A 1078 17.15 4.55 -24.63
C LEU A 1078 18.18 3.61 -23.99
N GLY A 1079 19.46 4.01 -23.93
CA GLY A 1079 20.53 3.24 -23.32
C GLY A 1079 20.99 2.03 -24.14
N LEU A 1080 20.70 1.96 -25.44
CA LEU A 1080 21.21 0.91 -26.32
C LEU A 1080 22.72 1.07 -26.55
N PRO A 1081 23.47 -0.04 -26.77
CA PRO A 1081 24.88 0.05 -27.14
C PRO A 1081 25.06 0.71 -28.52
N SER A 1082 26.28 1.16 -28.81
CA SER A 1082 26.61 1.74 -30.12
C SER A 1082 26.33 0.77 -31.26
N PHE A 1083 25.71 1.26 -32.33
CA PHE A 1083 25.33 0.48 -33.50
C PHE A 1083 25.45 1.33 -34.76
N GLU A 1084 26.12 0.78 -35.79
CA GLU A 1084 26.41 1.49 -37.04
C GLU A 1084 25.19 1.50 -37.99
N TYR A 1085 24.20 2.36 -37.69
CA TYR A 1085 23.00 2.50 -38.53
C TYR A 1085 23.32 3.00 -39.95
N ASN A 1086 24.38 3.80 -40.11
CA ASN A 1086 24.88 4.26 -41.40
C ASN A 1086 25.21 3.12 -42.40
N LYS A 1087 25.63 1.95 -41.92
CA LYS A 1087 25.91 0.76 -42.75
C LYS A 1087 24.64 -0.03 -43.10
N LYS A 1088 23.52 0.26 -42.43
CA LYS A 1088 22.25 -0.48 -42.55
C LYS A 1088 21.12 0.35 -43.16
N ILE A 1089 21.30 1.67 -43.29
CA ILE A 1089 20.31 2.60 -43.85
C ILE A 1089 20.95 3.35 -45.02
N ARG A 1090 20.27 3.42 -46.17
CA ARG A 1090 20.73 4.15 -47.35
C ARG A 1090 19.58 4.85 -48.06
N PHE A 1091 19.86 6.01 -48.65
CA PHE A 1091 18.91 6.72 -49.50
C PHE A 1091 18.64 5.98 -50.81
N SER A 1092 17.37 5.84 -51.17
CA SER A 1092 16.94 5.27 -52.47
C SER A 1092 16.44 6.40 -53.38
N PRO A 1093 17.13 6.69 -54.49
CA PRO A 1093 16.70 7.72 -55.45
C PRO A 1093 15.33 7.44 -56.07
N SER A 1094 15.01 6.17 -56.34
CA SER A 1094 13.73 5.77 -56.92
C SER A 1094 12.57 5.94 -55.94
N LYS A 1095 12.81 5.65 -54.64
CA LYS A 1095 11.80 5.85 -53.60
C LYS A 1095 11.72 7.29 -53.11
N LYS A 1096 12.81 8.07 -53.26
CA LYS A 1096 13.03 9.40 -52.64
C LYS A 1096 13.01 9.41 -51.11
N PHE A 1097 13.28 8.26 -50.50
CA PHE A 1097 13.35 8.09 -49.04
C PHE A 1097 14.50 7.15 -48.67
N PHE A 1098 14.90 7.20 -47.40
CA PHE A 1098 15.83 6.22 -46.84
C PHE A 1098 15.16 4.86 -46.65
N CYS A 1099 15.96 3.82 -46.90
CA CYS A 1099 15.53 2.43 -46.88
C CYS A 1099 16.56 1.58 -46.12
N ARG A 1100 16.11 0.45 -45.58
CA ARG A 1100 16.99 -0.51 -44.90
C ARG A 1100 17.77 -1.35 -45.90
N ILE A 1101 18.94 -1.82 -45.48
CA ILE A 1101 19.78 -2.77 -46.21
C ILE A 1101 19.63 -4.14 -45.54
N THR A 1102 19.15 -5.13 -46.30
CA THR A 1102 19.06 -6.53 -45.86
C THR A 1102 19.80 -7.39 -46.88
N GLU A 1103 20.80 -8.16 -46.45
CA GLU A 1103 21.61 -9.04 -47.33
C GLU A 1103 22.17 -8.32 -48.57
N GLY A 1104 22.64 -7.07 -48.39
CA GLY A 1104 23.16 -6.24 -49.48
C GLY A 1104 22.12 -5.63 -50.41
N LYS A 1105 20.83 -5.98 -50.27
CA LYS A 1105 19.72 -5.41 -51.06
C LYS A 1105 19.00 -4.29 -50.31
N THR A 1106 18.60 -3.26 -51.04
CA THR A 1106 17.78 -2.17 -50.51
C THR A 1106 16.33 -2.61 -50.40
N LYS A 1107 15.79 -2.66 -49.17
CA LYS A 1107 14.39 -2.97 -48.89
C LYS A 1107 13.70 -1.71 -48.36
N CYS A 1108 12.92 -1.07 -49.21
CA CYS A 1108 12.16 0.13 -48.85
C CYS A 1108 10.82 -0.21 -48.18
N LEU A 1109 10.24 0.77 -47.49
CA LEU A 1109 8.86 0.66 -47.02
C LEU A 1109 7.89 0.55 -48.20
N GLY A 1110 6.74 -0.10 -47.97
CA GLY A 1110 5.75 -0.40 -49.00
C GLY A 1110 5.19 0.83 -49.72
N GLY A 1111 4.48 0.60 -50.83
CA GLY A 1111 3.92 1.67 -51.68
C GLY A 1111 3.01 2.68 -50.95
N SER A 1112 2.38 2.26 -49.85
CA SER A 1112 1.54 3.12 -49.01
C SER A 1112 2.32 4.13 -48.14
N LYS A 1113 3.64 3.99 -48.02
CA LYS A 1113 4.52 4.88 -47.24
C LYS A 1113 5.37 5.70 -48.22
N GLY A 1114 5.33 7.03 -48.12
CA GLY A 1114 5.93 7.92 -49.12
C GLY A 1114 5.20 7.85 -50.47
N ARG A 1115 3.87 8.06 -50.45
CA ARG A 1115 3.05 8.10 -51.68
C ARG A 1115 3.43 9.33 -52.50
N SER A 1116 3.45 9.18 -53.82
CA SER A 1116 3.51 10.32 -54.74
C SER A 1116 2.11 10.86 -54.93
N TYR A 1117 1.90 12.12 -54.62
CA TYR A 1117 0.67 12.87 -54.86
C TYR A 1117 1.05 14.30 -55.25
N GLU A 1118 0.09 15.03 -55.84
CA GLU A 1118 0.30 16.43 -56.21
C GLU A 1118 0.80 17.26 -55.01
N PRO A 1119 1.76 18.17 -55.21
CA PRO A 1119 2.16 19.12 -54.18
C PRO A 1119 0.95 19.92 -53.68
N ILE A 1120 1.00 20.32 -52.41
CA ILE A 1120 0.00 21.23 -51.86
C ILE A 1120 0.05 22.55 -52.63
N ASN A 1121 -1.11 23.09 -52.99
CA ASN A 1121 -1.19 24.40 -53.63
C ASN A 1121 -0.96 25.51 -52.57
N SER A 1122 -0.39 26.65 -52.99
CA SER A 1122 0.01 27.72 -52.07
C SER A 1122 -1.17 28.34 -51.30
N SER A 1123 -2.38 28.34 -51.88
CA SER A 1123 -3.58 28.88 -51.21
C SER A 1123 -4.01 28.02 -50.02
N LEU A 1124 -4.06 26.70 -50.21
CA LEU A 1124 -4.39 25.71 -49.18
C LEU A 1124 -3.30 25.64 -48.10
N GLU A 1125 -2.03 25.72 -48.50
CA GLU A 1125 -0.89 25.76 -47.59
C GLU A 1125 -0.98 26.97 -46.65
N ASN A 1126 -1.13 28.18 -47.19
CA ASN A 1126 -1.30 29.40 -46.39
C ASN A 1126 -2.48 29.31 -45.42
N LYS A 1127 -3.60 28.73 -45.88
CA LYS A 1127 -4.79 28.53 -45.05
C LYS A 1127 -4.55 27.59 -43.88
N LEU A 1128 -3.86 26.47 -44.11
CA LEU A 1128 -3.49 25.53 -43.05
C LEU A 1128 -2.43 26.13 -42.10
N ASN A 1129 -1.45 26.87 -42.62
CA ASN A 1129 -0.46 27.58 -41.81
C ASN A 1129 -1.13 28.59 -40.88
N MET A 1130 -2.05 29.42 -41.39
CA MET A 1130 -2.85 30.33 -40.56
C MET A 1130 -3.68 29.60 -39.51
N LEU A 1131 -4.27 28.46 -39.87
CA LEU A 1131 -5.09 27.66 -38.98
C LEU A 1131 -4.28 27.06 -37.81
N PHE A 1132 -3.05 26.59 -38.07
CA PHE A 1132 -2.17 26.03 -37.05
C PHE A 1132 -1.28 27.05 -36.34
N LYS A 1133 -1.20 28.30 -36.82
CA LYS A 1133 -0.34 29.36 -36.24
C LYS A 1133 -0.50 29.49 -34.71
N PRO A 1134 -1.71 29.49 -34.12
CA PRO A 1134 -1.87 29.55 -32.66
C PRO A 1134 -1.31 28.32 -31.93
N ASP A 1135 -1.51 27.12 -32.49
CA ASP A 1135 -0.99 25.87 -31.92
C ASP A 1135 0.55 25.80 -32.06
N ASN A 1136 1.11 26.27 -33.18
CA ASN A 1136 2.56 26.35 -33.42
C ASN A 1136 3.26 27.33 -32.49
N LEU A 1137 2.70 28.53 -32.29
CA LEU A 1137 3.22 29.49 -31.30
C LEU A 1137 3.18 28.90 -29.88
N SER A 1138 2.14 28.15 -29.56
CA SER A 1138 2.04 27.46 -28.27
C SER A 1138 3.11 26.38 -28.13
N LEU A 1139 3.37 25.61 -29.19
CA LEU A 1139 4.42 24.58 -29.22
C LEU A 1139 5.81 25.20 -29.07
N GLN A 1140 6.11 26.27 -29.80
CA GLN A 1140 7.39 26.97 -29.68
C GLN A 1140 7.62 27.46 -28.25
N ARG A 1141 6.60 28.09 -27.63
CA ARG A 1141 6.67 28.52 -26.22
C ARG A 1141 6.88 27.33 -25.28
N PHE A 1142 6.18 26.22 -25.49
CA PHE A 1142 6.34 25.01 -24.70
C PHE A 1142 7.77 24.46 -24.78
N LEU A 1143 8.32 24.32 -25.99
CA LEU A 1143 9.67 23.79 -26.21
C LEU A 1143 10.74 24.71 -25.60
N THR A 1144 10.68 26.01 -25.89
CA THR A 1144 11.62 27.00 -25.36
C THR A 1144 11.57 27.09 -23.83
N LYS A 1145 10.36 27.14 -23.24
CA LYS A 1145 10.18 27.20 -21.78
C LYS A 1145 10.80 26.00 -21.08
N ASN A 1146 10.72 24.82 -21.69
CA ASN A 1146 11.24 23.58 -21.13
C ASN A 1146 12.65 23.24 -21.61
N LYS A 1147 13.33 24.14 -22.32
CA LYS A 1147 14.69 23.96 -22.87
C LYS A 1147 14.83 22.71 -23.77
N LEU A 1148 13.79 22.45 -24.57
CA LEU A 1148 13.78 21.37 -25.56
C LEU A 1148 14.19 21.90 -26.94
N PRO A 1149 14.77 21.07 -27.82
CA PRO A 1149 15.10 21.46 -29.19
C PRO A 1149 13.85 21.92 -29.95
N VAL A 1150 13.98 23.03 -30.69
CA VAL A 1150 12.93 23.56 -31.55
C VAL A 1150 13.15 23.01 -32.98
N PRO A 1151 12.20 22.23 -33.55
CA PRO A 1151 12.30 21.72 -34.91
C PRO A 1151 12.50 22.84 -35.93
N GLN A 1152 13.32 22.60 -36.96
CA GLN A 1152 13.61 23.62 -37.98
C GLN A 1152 12.35 24.07 -38.72
N TRP A 1153 11.45 23.12 -39.03
CA TRP A 1153 10.18 23.40 -39.68
C TRP A 1153 9.29 24.35 -38.88
N LEU A 1154 9.37 24.30 -37.54
CA LEU A 1154 8.53 25.12 -36.68
C LEU A 1154 8.97 26.59 -36.73
N SER A 1155 10.27 26.85 -36.77
CA SER A 1155 10.81 28.20 -36.96
C SER A 1155 10.45 28.73 -38.34
N GLN A 1156 10.63 27.94 -39.39
CA GLN A 1156 10.31 28.34 -40.78
C GLN A 1156 8.85 28.77 -40.94
N VAL A 1157 7.90 27.97 -40.44
CA VAL A 1157 6.46 28.26 -40.56
C VAL A 1157 6.02 29.47 -39.72
N LEU A 1158 6.78 29.82 -38.66
CA LEU A 1158 6.47 30.99 -37.81
C LEU A 1158 7.13 32.28 -38.31
N ASP A 1159 8.26 32.17 -39.01
CA ASP A 1159 9.00 33.28 -39.62
C ASP A 1159 8.43 33.68 -41.01
N GLU A 1160 7.60 32.84 -41.62
CA GLU A 1160 6.83 33.21 -42.80
C GLU A 1160 5.81 34.34 -42.47
N PRO A 1161 5.85 35.48 -43.23
CA PRO A 1161 5.10 36.70 -42.91
C PRO A 1161 3.58 36.54 -42.89
#